data_AF-A0A836GTJ0-F1
#
_entry.id   AF-A0A836GTJ0-F1
#
_cell.length_a   1.000
_cell.length_b   1.000
_cell.length_c   1.000
_cell.angle_alpha   90.00
_cell.angle_beta   90.00
_cell.angle_gamma   90.00
#
_symmetry.space_group_name_H-M   'P 1'
#
loop_
_entity.id
_entity.type
_entity.pdbx_description
1 polymer ?
#
loop_
_entity_poly.entity_id
_entity_poly.type
_entity_poly.pdbx_seq_one_letter_code
_entity_poly.pdbx_strand_id
1 'polypeptide(L)'
;MSDGTARQLAIAASWVHADLQKLRRRLERVAVARQLKALEEHWRHVETQLGAVERSTSHQRFRIEQLTKELENLRAELEPNLTLLEEGQRIVHGVRNQLHYQKSISRSHTSYSGELTGLSTVKGVGAVDLHISVACPLSVHGLSLFPSCVAHAAPPRATDVRAFLQRCASLFQWSEEEQAVKPPFFFDEPCLMECDTNGTLSDPEERVALSAAVCRNAACPYWHRDQLTHVKMAVAVLLDFIRCHSVLDEHLCAVTRLTASLARHVHHADSISLVCALVCEALQRLIVTGLHAWLLSGKQSTLSMMSAPVLKTIDAQRSAPSRAALLRNTEERECWNAVEQQQQNLFPSTDSFSLTTAAAAQFQSHPSSLSWRCMLAAVEDVALRRWLGRQGVELFPRSPELHMQYVLAVVSSGGGNSEVLESCLAACRTLSAQAAASVVAGLDCGQYASSVARHVAYLLARVFAHVAETDAAAALAFLAPLLSADTEAGVATLLLPLARQNLALLMVALRRTGHMRYAKFLPLAAISDIALELPPSDGTNPPESGREALYAALRLVASYKRDRFDAQLVSTCDSALQLSILRTFSHRLAYAERVVEKTVPESPLAQGVLYSEYVDAVAQQQSVHAAASVADALAHNEGSSCTLIFLLQRRLRAWGSPLSQDAQDAVLAFCAENDLTPEELGDPSRLRDIFQLPFSRSPPVEWVSAYALQVMCTSGDETAAESMWAKMDALPVELLMHDAVAATFFFHLLLQLSGEACSATLFYRTVRRCLSLFGEVHHLTWSALEGSAGNMIGLPHYLSLCIYQEVPLLLGPGAGATFAWRCLVLEAAASLGVLHPLLVTD
;
A
#
# COMPACT_ATOMS: atom_id res chain seq x y z
N MET A 1 38.42 35.78 2.60
CA MET A 1 39.08 37.10 2.71
C MET A 1 39.01 37.73 1.32
N SER A 2 37.84 38.25 0.91
CA SER A 2 37.40 39.67 0.95
C SER A 2 38.25 40.54 -0.01
N ASP A 3 37.74 41.40 -0.88
CA ASP A 3 36.57 42.28 -0.88
C ASP A 3 36.11 42.48 -2.35
N GLY A 4 34.84 42.60 -2.71
CA GLY A 4 33.96 43.71 -2.37
C GLY A 4 33.95 44.74 -3.50
N THR A 5 32.80 44.99 -4.12
CA THR A 5 32.42 46.34 -4.61
C THR A 5 30.94 46.40 -4.96
N ALA A 6 30.21 46.93 -3.97
CA ALA A 6 29.18 47.95 -4.09
C ALA A 6 28.02 47.76 -5.10
N ARG A 7 26.84 47.46 -4.52
CA ARG A 7 25.55 47.94 -5.01
C ARG A 7 25.65 49.44 -5.33
N GLN A 8 25.62 49.80 -6.61
CA GLN A 8 25.26 51.15 -7.00
C GLN A 8 23.73 51.28 -6.96
N LEU A 9 23.26 51.96 -5.91
CA LEU A 9 21.90 52.46 -5.77
C LEU A 9 21.50 53.24 -7.03
N ALA A 10 20.44 52.82 -7.71
CA ALA A 10 19.84 53.58 -8.79
C ALA A 10 19.10 54.79 -8.19
N ILE A 11 19.70 55.96 -8.34
CA ILE A 11 19.18 57.29 -8.05
C ILE A 11 17.84 57.48 -8.77
N ALA A 12 16.82 57.99 -8.08
CA ALA A 12 15.50 58.23 -8.65
C ALA A 12 15.59 59.10 -9.92
N ALA A 13 14.84 58.71 -10.96
CA ALA A 13 14.92 59.29 -12.30
C ALA A 13 14.59 60.80 -12.38
N SER A 14 14.07 61.39 -11.30
CA SER A 14 13.81 62.83 -11.17
C SER A 14 15.05 63.66 -10.86
N TRP A 15 16.21 63.05 -10.55
CA TRP A 15 17.39 63.74 -10.00
C TRP A 15 18.60 63.82 -10.96
N VAL A 16 18.45 63.47 -12.25
CA VAL A 16 19.57 63.49 -13.21
C VAL A 16 19.27 64.38 -14.41
N HIS A 17 20.13 65.37 -14.65
CA HIS A 17 20.05 66.32 -15.77
C HIS A 17 20.03 65.60 -17.14
N ALA A 18 19.21 66.07 -18.08
CA ALA A 18 18.92 65.41 -19.36
C ALA A 18 20.16 65.09 -20.22
N ASP A 19 21.25 65.83 -20.03
CA ASP A 19 22.50 65.64 -20.79
C ASP A 19 23.35 64.46 -20.31
N LEU A 20 23.21 64.04 -19.05
CA LEU A 20 23.88 62.83 -18.53
C LEU A 20 23.17 61.54 -18.99
N GLN A 21 21.85 61.59 -19.22
CA GLN A 21 21.12 60.48 -19.85
C GLN A 21 21.53 60.25 -21.31
N LYS A 22 21.91 61.32 -22.04
CA LYS A 22 22.45 61.21 -23.41
C LYS A 22 23.84 60.57 -23.45
N LEU A 23 24.68 60.79 -22.43
CA LEU A 23 26.01 60.19 -22.33
C LEU A 23 25.94 58.68 -22.04
N ARG A 24 25.03 58.26 -21.15
CA ARG A 24 24.79 56.84 -20.80
C ARG A 24 24.34 56.01 -22.02
N ARG A 25 23.37 56.52 -22.79
CA ARG A 25 22.90 55.85 -24.02
C ARG A 25 23.96 55.77 -25.14
N ARG A 26 24.99 56.63 -25.12
CA ARG A 26 26.13 56.56 -26.05
C ARG A 26 27.15 55.49 -25.62
N LEU A 27 27.40 55.34 -24.32
CA LEU A 27 28.30 54.31 -23.79
C LEU A 27 27.72 52.90 -23.92
N GLU A 28 26.40 52.73 -23.74
CA GLU A 28 25.71 51.44 -23.94
C GLU A 28 25.78 50.94 -25.40
N ARG A 29 25.75 51.83 -26.40
CA ARG A 29 25.89 51.44 -27.83
C ARG A 29 27.30 50.98 -28.20
N VAL A 30 28.34 51.53 -27.56
CA VAL A 30 29.74 51.15 -27.81
C VAL A 30 30.09 49.81 -27.15
N ALA A 31 29.47 49.50 -26.00
CA ALA A 31 29.61 48.21 -25.33
C ALA A 31 28.99 47.04 -26.14
N VAL A 32 27.80 47.25 -26.70
CA VAL A 32 27.11 46.24 -27.54
C VAL A 32 27.88 45.97 -28.84
N ALA A 33 28.46 47.00 -29.47
CA ALA A 33 29.26 46.83 -30.69
C ALA A 33 30.57 46.03 -30.48
N ARG A 34 31.20 46.13 -29.30
CA ARG A 34 32.36 45.30 -28.93
C ARG A 34 32.00 43.86 -28.63
N GLN A 35 30.85 43.60 -28.00
CA GLN A 35 30.37 42.24 -27.70
C GLN A 35 29.98 41.47 -28.97
N LEU A 36 29.36 42.14 -29.96
CA LEU A 36 29.03 41.52 -31.25
C LEU A 36 30.29 41.11 -32.04
N LYS A 37 31.33 41.94 -32.05
CA LYS A 37 32.59 41.62 -32.75
C LYS A 37 33.34 40.44 -32.10
N ALA A 38 33.31 40.34 -30.77
CA ALA A 38 33.88 39.20 -30.05
C ALA A 38 33.12 37.90 -30.30
N LEU A 39 31.79 37.97 -30.45
CA LEU A 39 30.96 36.82 -30.82
C LEU A 39 31.18 36.37 -32.27
N GLU A 40 31.40 37.29 -33.22
CA GLU A 40 31.75 36.96 -34.61
C GLU A 40 33.13 36.29 -34.74
N GLU A 41 34.12 36.74 -33.97
CA GLU A 41 35.45 36.11 -33.93
C GLU A 41 35.38 34.71 -33.28
N HIS A 42 34.57 34.55 -32.24
CA HIS A 42 34.32 33.25 -31.60
C HIS A 42 33.56 32.30 -32.54
N TRP A 43 32.55 32.80 -33.26
CA TRP A 43 31.80 32.04 -34.24
C TRP A 43 32.68 31.54 -35.39
N ARG A 44 33.56 32.38 -35.94
CA ARG A 44 34.54 31.96 -36.97
C ARG A 44 35.54 30.92 -36.45
N HIS A 45 35.95 31.03 -35.18
CA HIS A 45 36.81 30.03 -34.54
C HIS A 45 36.09 28.68 -34.37
N VAL A 46 34.82 28.71 -33.97
CA VAL A 46 33.98 27.52 -33.86
C VAL A 46 33.73 26.90 -35.24
N GLU A 47 33.45 27.68 -36.29
CA GLU A 47 33.31 27.16 -37.67
C GLU A 47 34.59 26.48 -38.18
N THR A 48 35.77 27.03 -37.86
CA THR A 48 37.04 26.39 -38.24
C THR A 48 37.30 25.10 -37.47
N GLN A 49 36.96 25.04 -36.18
CA GLN A 49 37.01 23.81 -35.40
C GLN A 49 35.97 22.79 -35.88
N LEU A 50 34.75 23.23 -36.21
CA LEU A 50 33.71 22.38 -36.75
C LEU A 50 34.14 21.78 -38.09
N GLY A 51 34.71 22.57 -38.99
CA GLY A 51 35.23 22.09 -40.28
C GLY A 51 36.43 21.13 -40.16
N ALA A 52 37.21 21.21 -39.06
CA ALA A 52 38.25 20.24 -38.74
C ALA A 52 37.67 18.94 -38.16
N VAL A 53 36.65 19.05 -37.31
CA VAL A 53 35.91 17.90 -36.76
C VAL A 53 35.13 17.19 -37.86
N GLU A 54 34.49 17.90 -38.78
CA GLU A 54 33.78 17.36 -39.94
C GLU A 54 34.73 16.62 -40.91
N ARG A 55 35.93 17.16 -41.13
CA ARG A 55 36.98 16.46 -41.90
C ARG A 55 37.49 15.21 -41.17
N SER A 56 37.69 15.29 -39.86
CA SER A 56 38.07 14.13 -39.04
C SER A 56 36.97 13.06 -39.03
N THR A 57 35.71 13.46 -38.83
CA THR A 57 34.56 12.55 -38.81
C THR A 57 34.24 12.00 -40.18
N SER A 58 34.44 12.72 -41.29
CA SER A 58 34.30 12.15 -42.64
C SER A 58 35.41 11.15 -42.93
N HIS A 59 36.65 11.40 -42.50
CA HIS A 59 37.75 10.44 -42.62
C HIS A 59 37.52 9.20 -41.75
N GLN A 60 36.95 9.37 -40.54
CA GLN A 60 36.52 8.28 -39.68
C GLN A 60 35.31 7.53 -40.25
N ARG A 61 34.33 8.21 -40.84
CA ARG A 61 33.18 7.59 -41.53
C ARG A 61 33.64 6.76 -42.73
N PHE A 62 34.56 7.28 -43.54
CA PHE A 62 35.17 6.52 -44.63
C PHE A 62 35.96 5.31 -44.11
N ARG A 63 36.68 5.46 -42.99
CA ARG A 63 37.36 4.33 -42.34
C ARG A 63 36.37 3.31 -41.78
N ILE A 64 35.24 3.76 -41.22
CA ILE A 64 34.14 2.91 -40.76
C ILE A 64 33.52 2.20 -41.97
N GLU A 65 33.27 2.86 -43.10
CA GLU A 65 32.77 2.22 -44.32
C GLU A 65 33.74 1.17 -44.86
N GLN A 66 35.05 1.45 -44.85
CA GLN A 66 36.08 0.45 -45.18
C GLN A 66 36.03 -0.75 -44.23
N LEU A 67 36.01 -0.50 -42.92
CA LEU A 67 35.92 -1.56 -41.91
C LEU A 67 34.60 -2.31 -42.02
N THR A 68 33.50 -1.64 -42.37
CA THR A 68 32.18 -2.26 -42.55
C THR A 68 32.19 -3.16 -43.77
N LYS A 69 32.88 -2.75 -44.86
CA LYS A 69 33.06 -3.58 -46.05
C LYS A 69 33.99 -4.77 -45.80
N GLU A 70 35.03 -4.59 -44.98
CA GLU A 70 35.86 -5.70 -44.47
C GLU A 70 35.05 -6.64 -43.58
N LEU A 71 34.16 -6.11 -42.74
CA LEU A 71 33.24 -6.88 -41.89
C LEU A 71 32.18 -7.61 -42.73
N GLU A 72 31.67 -7.02 -43.80
CA GLU A 72 30.76 -7.65 -44.76
C GLU A 72 31.47 -8.77 -45.53
N ASN A 73 32.73 -8.59 -45.92
CA ASN A 73 33.53 -9.64 -46.54
C ASN A 73 33.84 -10.77 -45.56
N LEU A 74 34.25 -10.45 -44.33
CA LEU A 74 34.45 -11.44 -43.25
C LEU A 74 33.16 -12.15 -42.89
N ARG A 75 32.01 -11.46 -42.94
CA ARG A 75 30.68 -12.03 -42.73
C ARG A 75 30.30 -12.94 -43.89
N ALA A 76 30.60 -12.59 -45.13
CA ALA A 76 30.42 -13.47 -46.30
C ALA A 76 31.34 -14.71 -46.25
N GLU A 77 32.53 -14.60 -45.65
CA GLU A 77 33.42 -15.74 -45.37
C GLU A 77 32.97 -16.57 -44.15
N LEU A 78 32.33 -15.94 -43.15
CA LEU A 78 31.79 -16.62 -41.98
C LEU A 78 30.44 -17.29 -42.25
N GLU A 79 29.60 -16.75 -43.12
CA GLU A 79 28.25 -17.24 -43.43
C GLU A 79 28.22 -18.73 -43.84
N PRO A 80 29.12 -19.24 -44.73
CA PRO A 80 29.19 -20.67 -45.03
C PRO A 80 29.66 -21.51 -43.84
N ASN A 81 30.50 -20.96 -42.95
CA ASN A 81 30.96 -21.65 -41.73
C ASN A 81 29.89 -21.65 -40.63
N LEU A 82 29.12 -20.57 -40.50
CA LEU A 82 27.98 -20.46 -39.59
C LEU A 82 26.81 -21.32 -40.05
N THR A 83 26.54 -21.41 -41.36
CA THR A 83 25.54 -22.36 -41.89
C THR A 83 25.96 -23.81 -41.65
N LEU A 84 27.24 -24.16 -41.82
CA LEU A 84 27.78 -25.48 -41.43
C LEU A 84 27.69 -25.75 -39.92
N LEU A 85 27.90 -24.72 -39.09
CA LEU A 85 27.84 -24.80 -37.63
C LEU A 85 26.38 -24.86 -37.14
N GLU A 86 25.45 -24.17 -37.80
CA GLU A 86 24.01 -24.25 -37.58
C GLU A 86 23.43 -25.57 -38.08
N GLU A 87 23.88 -26.11 -39.22
CA GLU A 87 23.51 -27.46 -39.67
C GLU A 87 24.05 -28.50 -38.69
N GLY A 88 25.31 -28.35 -38.25
CA GLY A 88 25.89 -29.17 -37.19
C GLY A 88 25.12 -29.07 -35.87
N GLN A 89 24.71 -27.87 -35.45
CA GLN A 89 23.91 -27.66 -34.25
C GLN A 89 22.47 -28.13 -34.40
N ARG A 90 21.84 -28.02 -35.58
CA ARG A 90 20.51 -28.57 -35.90
C ARG A 90 20.54 -30.09 -35.96
N ILE A 91 21.62 -30.69 -36.46
CA ILE A 91 21.84 -32.14 -36.42
C ILE A 91 22.09 -32.60 -34.99
N VAL A 92 22.89 -31.87 -34.19
CA VAL A 92 23.12 -32.20 -32.77
C VAL A 92 21.86 -32.00 -31.92
N HIS A 93 21.08 -30.93 -32.14
CA HIS A 93 19.78 -30.73 -31.49
C HIS A 93 18.74 -31.73 -32.00
N GLY A 94 18.74 -32.07 -33.29
CA GLY A 94 17.88 -33.08 -33.89
C GLY A 94 18.15 -34.47 -33.30
N VAL A 95 19.42 -34.88 -33.23
CA VAL A 95 19.86 -36.13 -32.61
C VAL A 95 19.59 -36.13 -31.10
N ARG A 96 19.79 -35.02 -30.39
CA ARG A 96 19.50 -34.87 -28.96
C ARG A 96 17.99 -34.92 -28.67
N ASN A 97 17.17 -34.28 -29.50
CA ASN A 97 15.71 -34.29 -29.40
C ASN A 97 15.13 -35.65 -29.80
N GLN A 98 15.72 -36.34 -30.77
CA GLN A 98 15.31 -37.69 -31.19
C GLN A 98 15.74 -38.75 -30.18
N LEU A 99 16.89 -38.59 -29.49
CA LEU A 99 17.29 -39.36 -28.30
C LEU A 99 16.37 -39.09 -27.10
N HIS A 100 15.95 -37.84 -26.89
CA HIS A 100 14.97 -37.47 -25.86
C HIS A 100 13.58 -38.04 -26.16
N TYR A 101 13.15 -37.98 -27.42
CA TYR A 101 11.87 -38.48 -27.91
C TYR A 101 11.82 -40.03 -27.83
N GLN A 102 12.88 -40.74 -28.22
CA GLN A 102 12.94 -42.21 -28.07
C GLN A 102 13.10 -42.68 -26.60
N LYS A 103 13.79 -41.92 -25.74
CA LYS A 103 13.81 -42.21 -24.28
C LYS A 103 12.48 -41.89 -23.59
N SER A 104 11.70 -40.96 -24.12
CA SER A 104 10.35 -40.61 -23.63
C SER A 104 9.33 -41.67 -24.08
N ILE A 105 9.34 -42.07 -25.35
CA ILE A 105 8.40 -43.05 -25.91
C ILE A 105 8.61 -44.47 -25.41
N SER A 106 9.85 -44.86 -25.05
CA SER A 106 10.10 -46.18 -24.45
C SER A 106 9.64 -46.29 -22.98
N ARG A 107 9.21 -45.19 -22.34
CA ARG A 107 8.70 -45.20 -20.96
C ARG A 107 7.23 -44.83 -20.80
N SER A 108 6.52 -44.41 -21.86
CA SER A 108 5.13 -43.97 -21.73
C SER A 108 4.27 -44.16 -22.99
N HIS A 109 4.09 -45.41 -23.41
CA HIS A 109 2.80 -45.86 -23.96
C HIS A 109 2.38 -47.08 -23.13
N THR A 110 1.59 -46.93 -22.06
CA THR A 110 0.11 -46.85 -22.08
C THR A 110 -0.54 -47.64 -23.21
N SER A 111 -0.87 -48.88 -22.89
CA SER A 111 -2.02 -49.60 -23.43
C SER A 111 -2.90 -50.05 -22.25
N TYR A 112 -4.21 -50.15 -22.51
CA TYR A 112 -5.36 -50.40 -21.62
C TYR A 112 -5.97 -49.14 -20.99
N SER A 113 -7.05 -48.54 -21.52
CA SER A 113 -8.38 -49.02 -21.96
C SER A 113 -9.30 -49.48 -20.80
N GLY A 114 -10.36 -48.71 -20.60
CA GLY A 114 -11.72 -49.22 -20.39
C GLY A 114 -12.07 -49.90 -19.06
N GLU A 115 -12.91 -49.20 -18.29
CA GLU A 115 -13.94 -49.69 -17.36
C GLU A 115 -13.57 -50.10 -15.91
N LEU A 116 -14.59 -49.87 -15.05
CA LEU A 116 -14.80 -50.22 -13.62
C LEU A 116 -14.17 -49.26 -12.59
N THR A 117 -14.98 -48.39 -11.94
CA THR A 117 -15.61 -48.64 -10.62
C THR A 117 -14.72 -49.39 -9.62
N GLY A 118 -14.30 -48.70 -8.54
CA GLY A 118 -13.72 -49.37 -7.38
C GLY A 118 -12.81 -48.46 -6.55
N LEU A 119 -13.30 -48.05 -5.39
CA LEU A 119 -12.58 -47.38 -4.31
C LEU A 119 -11.18 -47.98 -4.05
N SER A 120 -10.15 -47.13 -3.92
CA SER A 120 -9.14 -47.16 -2.85
C SER A 120 -7.92 -46.31 -3.21
N THR A 121 -7.86 -45.12 -2.58
CA THR A 121 -6.68 -44.48 -1.97
C THR A 121 -5.30 -44.71 -2.62
N VAL A 122 -4.73 -43.65 -3.21
CA VAL A 122 -3.43 -43.03 -2.86
C VAL A 122 -2.97 -42.08 -3.98
N LYS A 123 -2.93 -40.79 -3.62
CA LYS A 123 -2.09 -39.68 -4.11
C LYS A 123 -1.50 -39.78 -5.53
N GLY A 124 -2.15 -39.09 -6.47
CA GLY A 124 -1.56 -38.64 -7.74
C GLY A 124 -1.52 -37.11 -7.79
N VAL A 125 -0.33 -36.57 -7.96
CA VAL A 125 -0.01 -35.15 -8.18
C VAL A 125 -0.62 -34.73 -9.52
N GLY A 126 -1.88 -34.29 -9.48
CA GLY A 126 -2.44 -33.43 -10.52
C GLY A 126 -1.91 -32.02 -10.31
N ALA A 127 -1.70 -31.28 -11.40
CA ALA A 127 -1.37 -29.88 -11.40
C ALA A 127 -2.26 -29.13 -10.40
N VAL A 128 -1.70 -28.83 -9.23
CA VAL A 128 -2.32 -27.93 -8.28
C VAL A 128 -2.21 -26.58 -8.95
N ASP A 129 -3.34 -26.04 -9.38
CA ASP A 129 -3.51 -24.59 -9.51
C ASP A 129 -2.88 -23.99 -8.25
N LEU A 130 -1.67 -23.43 -8.40
CA LEU A 130 -1.22 -22.36 -7.55
C LEU A 130 -2.32 -21.31 -7.70
N HIS A 131 -3.30 -21.33 -6.78
CA HIS A 131 -4.17 -20.20 -6.53
C HIS A 131 -3.22 -19.05 -6.20
N ILE A 132 -2.72 -18.37 -7.23
CA ILE A 132 -1.94 -17.14 -7.11
C ILE A 132 -2.94 -16.17 -6.53
N SER A 133 -2.93 -16.09 -5.21
CA SER A 133 -3.70 -15.15 -4.43
C SER A 133 -3.42 -13.76 -4.99
N VAL A 134 -4.49 -13.00 -5.27
CA VAL A 134 -4.38 -11.70 -5.93
C VAL A 134 -4.30 -10.64 -4.85
N ALA A 135 -3.19 -9.92 -4.80
CA ALA A 135 -3.01 -8.82 -3.86
C ALA A 135 -4.08 -7.72 -4.05
N CYS A 136 -4.41 -7.02 -2.97
CA CYS A 136 -5.29 -5.85 -3.02
C CYS A 136 -4.69 -4.81 -3.99
N PRO A 137 -5.50 -4.22 -4.90
CA PRO A 137 -4.96 -3.40 -5.99
C PRO A 137 -4.32 -2.08 -5.56
N LEU A 138 -4.64 -1.58 -4.38
CA LEU A 138 -4.08 -0.38 -3.74
C LEU A 138 -3.94 -0.59 -2.23
N SER A 139 -3.12 0.24 -1.58
CA SER A 139 -3.06 0.39 -0.13
C SER A 139 -3.29 1.85 0.27
N VAL A 140 -3.64 2.07 1.54
CA VAL A 140 -3.72 3.43 2.10
C VAL A 140 -2.30 3.93 2.40
N HIS A 141 -2.01 5.17 2.02
CA HIS A 141 -0.69 5.78 2.17
C HIS A 141 -0.24 5.82 3.64
N GLY A 142 1.02 5.46 3.90
CA GLY A 142 1.61 5.36 5.24
C GLY A 142 1.19 4.11 6.02
N LEU A 143 -0.01 3.58 5.79
CA LEU A 143 -0.53 2.39 6.49
C LEU A 143 0.15 1.09 6.05
N SER A 144 0.66 1.04 4.83
CA SER A 144 1.36 -0.12 4.29
C SER A 144 2.68 -0.45 4.99
N LEU A 145 3.26 0.50 5.72
CA LEU A 145 4.54 0.32 6.42
C LEU A 145 4.39 -0.40 7.75
N PHE A 146 3.23 -0.26 8.39
CA PHE A 146 2.98 -0.76 9.74
C PHE A 146 3.12 -2.26 9.93
N PRO A 147 2.63 -3.13 9.04
CA PRO A 147 2.80 -4.57 9.23
C PRO A 147 4.27 -4.94 9.42
N SER A 148 5.16 -4.20 8.77
CA SER A 148 6.60 -4.45 8.75
C SER A 148 7.38 -3.78 9.87
N CYS A 149 6.68 -3.09 10.76
CA CYS A 149 7.20 -2.43 11.95
C CYS A 149 6.87 -3.20 13.24
N VAL A 150 6.20 -4.36 13.14
CA VAL A 150 5.81 -5.19 14.29
C VAL A 150 7.01 -6.02 14.74
N ALA A 151 7.39 -5.87 16.01
CA ALA A 151 8.46 -6.63 16.64
C ALA A 151 8.03 -7.01 18.07
N HIS A 152 8.57 -8.10 18.60
CA HIS A 152 8.40 -8.44 20.00
C HIS A 152 9.56 -7.85 20.81
N ALA A 153 9.27 -7.26 21.97
CA ALA A 153 10.30 -6.60 22.81
C ALA A 153 11.32 -7.59 23.40
N ALA A 154 10.90 -8.83 23.69
CA ALA A 154 11.81 -9.85 24.22
C ALA A 154 12.72 -10.44 23.12
N PRO A 155 14.04 -10.57 23.37
CA PRO A 155 14.97 -11.15 22.41
C PRO A 155 14.67 -12.64 22.15
N PRO A 156 14.88 -13.13 20.92
CA PRO A 156 14.61 -14.52 20.58
C PRO A 156 15.58 -15.47 21.28
N ARG A 157 15.09 -16.62 21.73
CA ARG A 157 15.93 -17.66 22.32
C ARG A 157 16.63 -18.45 21.23
N ALA A 158 17.95 -18.43 21.21
CA ALA A 158 18.74 -19.06 20.14
C ALA A 158 18.47 -20.56 19.96
N THR A 159 18.13 -21.29 21.04
CA THR A 159 17.71 -22.70 20.96
C THR A 159 16.44 -22.89 20.13
N ASP A 160 15.45 -22.02 20.34
CA ASP A 160 14.16 -22.07 19.67
C ASP A 160 14.33 -21.63 18.21
N VAL A 161 15.14 -20.60 17.95
CA VAL A 161 15.45 -20.19 16.57
C VAL A 161 16.13 -21.30 15.79
N ARG A 162 17.17 -21.94 16.36
CA ARG A 162 17.86 -23.07 15.70
C ARG A 162 16.92 -24.23 15.40
N ALA A 163 16.07 -24.61 16.36
CA ALA A 163 15.09 -25.67 16.16
C ALA A 163 14.09 -25.32 15.05
N PHE A 164 13.68 -24.05 14.95
CA PHE A 164 12.76 -23.56 13.93
C PHE A 164 13.37 -23.66 12.54
N LEU A 165 14.60 -23.15 12.40
CA LEU A 165 15.34 -23.24 11.14
C LEU A 165 15.60 -24.69 10.74
N GLN A 166 16.03 -25.55 11.66
CA GLN A 166 16.23 -26.98 11.38
C GLN A 166 14.96 -27.66 10.86
N ARG A 167 13.79 -27.30 11.40
CA ARG A 167 12.51 -27.89 11.00
C ARG A 167 11.96 -27.33 9.69
N CYS A 168 12.11 -26.04 9.45
CA CYS A 168 11.35 -25.33 8.40
C CYS A 168 12.23 -24.76 7.27
N ALA A 169 13.49 -24.47 7.56
CA ALA A 169 14.42 -23.79 6.65
C ALA A 169 15.87 -24.28 6.88
N SER A 170 16.10 -25.59 6.78
CA SER A 170 17.35 -26.25 7.24
C SER A 170 18.62 -25.80 6.51
N LEU A 171 18.49 -25.06 5.41
CA LEU A 171 19.60 -24.48 4.66
C LEU A 171 20.10 -23.16 5.27
N PHE A 172 19.30 -22.53 6.14
CA PHE A 172 19.60 -21.25 6.74
C PHE A 172 20.15 -21.45 8.15
N GLN A 173 21.06 -20.56 8.55
CA GLN A 173 21.73 -20.64 9.86
C GLN A 173 21.38 -19.41 10.70
N TRP A 174 21.48 -19.57 12.02
CA TRP A 174 21.33 -18.46 12.96
C TRP A 174 22.69 -17.98 13.44
N SER A 175 22.99 -16.70 13.24
CA SER A 175 24.13 -16.05 13.89
C SER A 175 23.68 -15.50 15.24
N GLU A 176 24.21 -16.06 16.34
CA GLU A 176 23.94 -15.52 17.69
C GLU A 176 24.61 -14.16 17.91
N GLU A 177 25.79 -13.93 17.31
CA GLU A 177 26.53 -12.67 17.45
C GLU A 177 25.79 -11.51 16.80
N GLU A 178 25.25 -11.73 15.59
CA GLU A 178 24.53 -10.71 14.83
C GLU A 178 23.01 -10.74 15.08
N GLN A 179 22.51 -11.74 15.82
CA GLN A 179 21.07 -12.01 15.99
C GLN A 179 20.32 -12.04 14.64
N ALA A 180 20.92 -12.69 13.63
CA ALA A 180 20.45 -12.63 12.25
C ALA A 180 20.45 -14.00 11.55
N VAL A 181 19.46 -14.20 10.68
CA VAL A 181 19.43 -15.34 9.76
C VAL A 181 20.47 -15.16 8.65
N LYS A 182 21.36 -16.14 8.52
CA LYS A 182 22.38 -16.21 7.48
C LYS A 182 21.91 -17.07 6.29
N PRO A 183 22.21 -16.64 5.05
CA PRO A 183 21.92 -17.45 3.88
C PRO A 183 22.77 -18.73 3.90
N PRO A 184 22.34 -19.79 3.20
CA PRO A 184 23.14 -21.00 3.03
C PRO A 184 24.54 -20.72 2.49
N PHE A 185 25.55 -21.39 3.02
CA PHE A 185 26.89 -21.45 2.42
C PHE A 185 26.88 -22.49 1.29
N PHE A 186 27.08 -22.04 0.04
CA PHE A 186 26.98 -22.89 -1.15
C PHE A 186 28.31 -23.55 -1.59
N PHE A 187 29.39 -23.39 -0.82
CA PHE A 187 30.72 -23.93 -1.14
C PHE A 187 31.36 -24.66 0.06
N ASP A 188 31.97 -25.81 -0.25
CA ASP A 188 32.90 -26.62 0.56
C ASP A 188 32.37 -27.44 1.77
N GLU A 189 31.24 -28.15 1.65
CA GLU A 189 30.93 -29.27 2.55
C GLU A 189 30.87 -30.61 1.77
N PRO A 190 31.58 -31.68 2.21
CA PRO A 190 31.46 -33.00 1.59
C PRO A 190 30.10 -33.64 1.89
N CYS A 191 29.61 -34.44 0.94
CA CYS A 191 28.29 -35.04 1.00
C CYS A 191 28.12 -36.01 2.20
N LEU A 192 27.28 -35.69 3.18
CA LEU A 192 26.79 -36.59 4.24
C LEU A 192 25.84 -37.71 3.74
N MET A 193 26.15 -38.33 2.60
CA MET A 193 25.65 -39.66 2.24
C MET A 193 26.71 -40.76 2.46
N GLU A 194 27.92 -40.42 2.91
CA GLU A 194 28.93 -41.41 3.30
C GLU A 194 28.94 -41.76 4.80
N CYS A 195 28.09 -41.13 5.63
CA CYS A 195 28.07 -41.40 7.08
C CYS A 195 27.03 -42.43 7.56
N ASP A 196 26.28 -43.11 6.69
CA ASP A 196 25.23 -44.04 7.17
C ASP A 196 25.17 -45.41 6.48
N THR A 197 26.29 -45.88 5.93
CA THR A 197 26.36 -47.28 5.45
C THR A 197 27.22 -48.22 6.28
N ASN A 198 27.86 -47.81 7.38
CA ASN A 198 28.56 -48.76 8.25
C ASN A 198 28.59 -48.31 9.72
N GLY A 199 27.70 -48.86 10.55
CA GLY A 199 27.97 -48.93 12.00
C GLY A 199 26.75 -48.89 12.93
N THR A 200 25.90 -49.91 12.87
CA THR A 200 24.99 -50.36 13.96
C THR A 200 23.96 -49.37 14.52
N LEU A 201 22.73 -49.43 13.98
CA LEU A 201 21.51 -49.08 14.71
C LEU A 201 20.85 -50.37 15.22
N SER A 202 21.01 -50.63 16.51
CA SER A 202 20.04 -51.39 17.29
C SER A 202 18.94 -50.43 17.73
N ASP A 203 17.82 -50.44 16.99
CA ASP A 203 16.44 -50.63 17.51
C ASP A 203 15.42 -50.24 16.42
N PRO A 204 14.55 -51.16 15.98
CA PRO A 204 13.53 -50.87 14.99
C PRO A 204 12.16 -50.80 15.65
N GLU A 205 11.72 -49.63 16.07
CA GLU A 205 10.29 -49.36 16.25
C GLU A 205 10.05 -47.84 16.27
N GLU A 206 9.02 -47.38 15.56
CA GLU A 206 8.59 -45.97 15.37
C GLU A 206 9.28 -45.09 14.30
N ARG A 207 9.37 -45.55 13.04
CA ARG A 207 9.35 -44.61 11.88
C ARG A 207 8.57 -45.19 10.71
N VAL A 208 7.24 -45.15 10.80
CA VAL A 208 6.37 -45.42 9.64
C VAL A 208 5.87 -44.10 9.07
N ALA A 209 6.21 -43.89 7.79
CA ALA A 209 5.60 -42.99 6.82
C ALA A 209 5.91 -41.48 6.89
N LEU A 210 7.16 -41.07 6.59
CA LEU A 210 7.49 -39.77 5.98
C LEU A 210 8.94 -39.77 5.46
N SER A 211 9.16 -40.21 4.22
CA SER A 211 10.18 -39.66 3.29
C SER A 211 10.42 -40.59 2.10
N ALA A 212 9.92 -40.19 0.93
CA ALA A 212 10.70 -40.46 -0.28
C ALA A 212 11.92 -39.53 -0.18
N ALA A 213 13.11 -40.10 0.06
CA ALA A 213 14.35 -39.36 0.27
C ALA A 213 14.79 -38.65 -1.02
N VAL A 214 14.25 -37.46 -1.27
CA VAL A 214 14.86 -36.48 -2.17
C VAL A 214 16.11 -35.98 -1.45
N CYS A 215 17.28 -36.10 -2.07
CA CYS A 215 18.55 -35.65 -1.52
C CYS A 215 18.44 -34.16 -1.14
N ARG A 216 18.50 -33.85 0.17
CA ARG A 216 18.45 -32.48 0.72
C ARG A 216 19.84 -31.87 0.91
N ASN A 217 20.88 -32.54 0.41
CA ASN A 217 22.26 -32.11 0.59
C ASN A 217 22.64 -31.05 -0.46
N ALA A 218 23.00 -29.85 -0.01
CA ALA A 218 23.47 -28.75 -0.85
C ALA A 218 24.78 -29.07 -1.62
N ALA A 219 25.51 -30.09 -1.19
CA ALA A 219 26.72 -30.61 -1.84
C ALA A 219 26.47 -31.77 -2.82
N CYS A 220 25.19 -32.09 -3.11
CA CYS A 220 24.87 -33.14 -4.06
C CYS A 220 25.21 -32.69 -5.50
N PRO A 221 25.95 -33.51 -6.30
CA PRO A 221 26.29 -33.19 -7.70
C PRO A 221 25.09 -32.84 -8.59
N TYR A 222 23.90 -33.36 -8.25
CA TYR A 222 22.64 -33.05 -8.94
C TYR A 222 22.02 -31.72 -8.51
N TRP A 223 22.30 -31.26 -7.29
CA TRP A 223 21.87 -29.98 -6.75
C TRP A 223 22.58 -28.80 -7.45
N HIS A 224 23.84 -28.99 -7.83
CA HIS A 224 24.68 -28.00 -8.53
C HIS A 224 24.28 -27.72 -9.99
N ARG A 225 23.44 -28.54 -10.63
CA ARG A 225 23.01 -28.31 -12.02
C ARG A 225 21.88 -27.29 -12.17
N ASP A 226 21.04 -27.13 -11.15
CA ASP A 226 19.90 -26.20 -11.14
C ASP A 226 19.61 -25.71 -9.72
N GLN A 227 20.60 -25.04 -9.13
CA GLN A 227 20.56 -24.57 -7.74
C GLN A 227 19.40 -23.60 -7.49
N LEU A 228 19.07 -22.74 -8.46
CA LEU A 228 17.95 -21.79 -8.32
C LEU A 228 16.62 -22.53 -8.17
N THR A 229 16.34 -23.52 -9.02
CA THR A 229 15.11 -24.32 -8.92
C THR A 229 15.04 -25.06 -7.59
N HIS A 230 16.14 -25.65 -7.13
CA HIS A 230 16.14 -26.37 -5.85
C HIS A 230 15.95 -25.46 -4.64
N VAL A 231 16.53 -24.26 -4.64
CA VAL A 231 16.29 -23.27 -3.57
C VAL A 231 14.82 -22.83 -3.61
N LYS A 232 14.26 -22.55 -4.80
CA LYS A 232 12.82 -22.24 -4.94
C LYS A 232 11.93 -23.38 -4.41
N MET A 233 12.30 -24.64 -4.64
CA MET A 233 11.60 -25.81 -4.07
C MET A 233 11.70 -25.86 -2.54
N ALA A 234 12.88 -25.58 -1.97
CA ALA A 234 13.04 -25.53 -0.52
C ALA A 234 12.18 -24.42 0.12
N VAL A 235 12.08 -23.27 -0.56
CA VAL A 235 11.15 -22.20 -0.15
C VAL A 235 9.70 -22.66 -0.23
N ALA A 236 9.29 -23.37 -1.28
CA ALA A 236 7.93 -23.90 -1.36
C ALA A 236 7.58 -24.80 -0.17
N VAL A 237 8.52 -25.65 0.28
CA VAL A 237 8.35 -26.49 1.49
C VAL A 237 8.19 -25.64 2.76
N LEU A 238 9.01 -24.59 2.94
CA LEU A 238 8.87 -23.64 4.05
C LEU A 238 7.49 -22.97 4.05
N LEU A 239 7.06 -22.48 2.88
CA LEU A 239 5.78 -21.80 2.73
C LEU A 239 4.61 -22.74 3.03
N ASP A 240 4.66 -23.98 2.54
CA ASP A 240 3.63 -24.99 2.81
C ASP A 240 3.57 -25.34 4.31
N PHE A 241 4.72 -25.42 4.99
CA PHE A 241 4.76 -25.62 6.44
C PHE A 241 4.04 -24.49 7.19
N ILE A 242 4.31 -23.23 6.85
CA ILE A 242 3.66 -22.08 7.51
C ILE A 242 2.16 -22.06 7.19
N ARG A 243 1.77 -22.34 5.94
CA ARG A 243 0.37 -22.38 5.50
C ARG A 243 -0.47 -23.43 6.23
N CYS A 244 0.13 -24.55 6.66
CA CYS A 244 -0.58 -25.53 7.49
C CYS A 244 -1.05 -24.97 8.84
N HIS A 245 -0.53 -23.81 9.27
CA HIS A 245 -0.84 -23.20 10.56
C HIS A 245 -1.64 -21.88 10.43
N SER A 246 -1.78 -21.34 9.22
CA SER A 246 -2.47 -20.07 8.96
C SER A 246 -3.78 -20.26 8.18
N VAL A 247 -4.60 -19.20 8.13
CA VAL A 247 -5.80 -19.17 7.29
C VAL A 247 -5.39 -19.03 5.83
N LEU A 248 -6.04 -19.77 4.93
CA LEU A 248 -5.68 -19.77 3.50
C LEU A 248 -5.93 -18.43 2.81
N ASP A 249 -6.93 -17.67 3.28
CA ASP A 249 -7.22 -16.34 2.76
C ASP A 249 -6.17 -15.32 3.22
N GLU A 250 -5.36 -14.82 2.28
CA GLU A 250 -4.31 -13.82 2.54
C GLU A 250 -4.88 -12.49 3.05
N HIS A 251 -6.18 -12.25 2.83
CA HIS A 251 -6.83 -11.04 3.28
C HIS A 251 -7.43 -11.12 4.69
N LEU A 252 -7.37 -12.29 5.33
CA LEU A 252 -7.79 -12.44 6.72
C LEU A 252 -6.59 -12.66 7.65
N CYS A 253 -5.37 -12.79 7.10
CA CYS A 253 -4.19 -13.10 7.89
C CYS A 253 -2.91 -12.46 7.31
N ALA A 254 -2.27 -11.59 8.10
CA ALA A 254 -1.01 -10.94 7.70
C ALA A 254 0.13 -11.94 7.47
N VAL A 255 0.15 -13.08 8.18
CA VAL A 255 1.15 -14.17 7.99
C VAL A 255 0.97 -14.84 6.62
N THR A 256 -0.28 -15.10 6.22
CA THR A 256 -0.58 -15.65 4.89
C THR A 256 -0.25 -14.64 3.79
N ARG A 257 -0.52 -13.36 4.00
CA ARG A 257 -0.09 -12.29 3.07
C ARG A 257 1.42 -12.20 2.92
N LEU A 258 2.17 -12.30 4.02
CA LEU A 258 3.64 -12.33 3.99
C LEU A 258 4.17 -13.52 3.17
N THR A 259 3.64 -14.71 3.43
CA THR A 259 4.05 -15.94 2.72
C THR A 259 3.59 -15.98 1.26
N ALA A 260 2.44 -15.43 0.94
CA ALA A 260 1.96 -15.28 -0.44
C ALA A 260 2.83 -14.28 -1.24
N SER A 261 3.18 -13.15 -0.63
CA SER A 261 4.13 -12.20 -1.22
C SER A 261 5.48 -12.86 -1.50
N LEU A 262 6.04 -13.56 -0.51
CA LEU A 262 7.31 -14.29 -0.67
C LEU A 262 7.23 -15.32 -1.80
N ALA A 263 6.14 -16.07 -1.91
CA ALA A 263 5.92 -16.99 -3.04
C ALA A 263 5.98 -16.28 -4.40
N ARG A 264 5.27 -15.15 -4.55
CA ARG A 264 5.23 -14.38 -5.80
C ARG A 264 6.63 -13.84 -6.15
N HIS A 265 7.33 -13.22 -5.20
CA HIS A 265 8.68 -12.70 -5.41
C HIS A 265 9.70 -13.79 -5.73
N VAL A 266 9.68 -14.91 -5.02
CA VAL A 266 10.60 -16.04 -5.26
C VAL A 266 10.32 -16.72 -6.59
N HIS A 267 9.05 -16.78 -7.03
CA HIS A 267 8.70 -17.28 -8.35
C HIS A 267 9.40 -16.47 -9.45
N HIS A 268 9.35 -15.14 -9.36
CA HIS A 268 9.94 -14.20 -10.32
C HIS A 268 11.43 -13.88 -10.10
N ALA A 269 12.06 -14.42 -9.07
CA ALA A 269 13.47 -14.18 -8.80
C ALA A 269 14.40 -14.90 -9.80
N ASP A 270 15.38 -14.18 -10.34
CA ASP A 270 16.31 -14.68 -11.37
C ASP A 270 17.66 -15.16 -10.81
N SER A 271 17.90 -15.00 -9.50
CA SER A 271 19.16 -15.37 -8.85
C SER A 271 18.96 -16.02 -7.48
N ILE A 272 19.91 -16.87 -7.09
CA ILE A 272 19.91 -17.51 -5.77
C ILE A 272 20.09 -16.47 -4.67
N SER A 273 20.94 -15.46 -4.89
CA SER A 273 21.17 -14.39 -3.92
C SER A 273 19.88 -13.64 -3.58
N LEU A 274 19.06 -13.32 -4.60
CA LEU A 274 17.77 -12.67 -4.41
C LEU A 274 16.80 -13.57 -3.65
N VAL A 275 16.70 -14.86 -4.01
CA VAL A 275 15.84 -15.81 -3.28
C VAL A 275 16.28 -15.92 -1.81
N CYS A 276 17.58 -16.05 -1.55
CA CYS A 276 18.10 -16.13 -0.20
C CYS A 276 17.84 -14.85 0.61
N ALA A 277 18.01 -13.66 0.02
CA ALA A 277 17.73 -12.38 0.68
C ALA A 277 16.25 -12.27 1.09
N LEU A 278 15.33 -12.56 0.17
CA LEU A 278 13.88 -12.56 0.41
C LEU A 278 13.48 -13.54 1.54
N VAL A 279 14.07 -14.74 1.54
CA VAL A 279 13.78 -15.76 2.56
C VAL A 279 14.38 -15.39 3.91
N CYS A 280 15.61 -14.87 3.94
CA CYS A 280 16.23 -14.37 5.17
C CYS A 280 15.39 -13.27 5.81
N GLU A 281 14.90 -12.30 5.03
CA GLU A 281 14.02 -11.24 5.53
C GLU A 281 12.73 -11.81 6.14
N ALA A 282 12.05 -12.72 5.42
CA ALA A 282 10.83 -13.35 5.90
C ALA A 282 11.06 -14.17 7.18
N LEU A 283 12.13 -14.95 7.25
CA LEU A 283 12.51 -15.72 8.43
C LEU A 283 12.87 -14.81 9.60
N GLN A 284 13.64 -13.75 9.38
CA GLN A 284 14.01 -12.78 10.40
C GLN A 284 12.75 -12.16 11.01
N ARG A 285 11.77 -11.78 10.19
CA ARG A 285 10.49 -11.23 10.65
C ARG A 285 9.69 -12.22 11.48
N LEU A 286 9.62 -13.50 11.09
CA LEU A 286 8.97 -14.55 11.89
C LEU A 286 9.69 -14.79 13.23
N ILE A 287 11.02 -14.62 13.25
CA ILE A 287 11.83 -14.80 14.46
C ILE A 287 11.60 -13.64 15.43
N VAL A 288 11.74 -12.41 14.95
CA VAL A 288 11.66 -11.18 15.75
C VAL A 288 10.25 -10.90 16.26
N THR A 289 9.22 -11.24 15.50
CA THR A 289 7.84 -11.23 16.02
C THR A 289 7.62 -12.31 17.08
N GLY A 290 8.53 -13.26 17.26
CA GLY A 290 8.39 -14.40 18.18
C GLY A 290 7.45 -15.49 17.66
N LEU A 291 6.90 -15.35 16.45
CA LEU A 291 5.98 -16.31 15.87
C LEU A 291 6.64 -17.67 15.58
N HIS A 292 7.95 -17.69 15.35
CA HIS A 292 8.74 -18.92 15.19
C HIS A 292 8.58 -19.90 16.36
N ALA A 293 8.52 -19.39 17.60
CA ALA A 293 8.39 -20.21 18.80
C ALA A 293 7.02 -20.89 18.87
N TRP A 294 5.96 -20.19 18.46
CA TRP A 294 4.63 -20.77 18.36
C TRP A 294 4.58 -21.85 17.25
N LEU A 295 5.12 -21.57 16.06
CA LEU A 295 5.19 -22.52 14.95
C LEU A 295 5.94 -23.81 15.31
N LEU A 296 6.95 -23.72 16.18
CA LEU A 296 7.66 -24.88 16.72
C LEU A 296 6.84 -25.70 17.71
N SER A 297 6.11 -25.01 18.59
CA SER A 297 5.32 -25.61 19.66
C SER A 297 4.10 -26.40 19.18
N GLY A 298 3.80 -26.33 17.88
CA GLY A 298 2.70 -27.00 17.17
C GLY A 298 2.69 -28.52 17.32
N LYS A 299 2.30 -28.99 18.51
CA LYS A 299 1.75 -30.32 18.75
C LYS A 299 0.40 -30.39 18.02
N GLN A 300 0.21 -31.46 17.24
CA GLN A 300 -0.93 -32.00 16.48
C GLN A 300 -2.40 -31.70 16.94
N SER A 301 -2.69 -30.52 17.46
CA SER A 301 -4.03 -30.07 17.82
C SER A 301 -4.65 -29.37 16.62
N THR A 302 -5.63 -30.02 15.99
CA THR A 302 -6.50 -29.47 14.95
C THR A 302 -7.31 -28.24 15.38
N LEU A 303 -7.24 -27.84 16.66
CA LEU A 303 -8.04 -26.78 17.28
C LEU A 303 -7.33 -25.40 17.40
N SER A 304 -6.10 -25.24 16.92
CA SER A 304 -5.36 -23.97 17.04
C SER A 304 -4.63 -23.56 15.76
N MET A 305 -5.28 -23.70 14.60
CA MET A 305 -4.87 -22.89 13.43
C MET A 305 -5.09 -21.40 13.79
N MET A 306 -4.42 -20.44 13.14
CA MET A 306 -4.69 -19.00 13.27
C MET A 306 -6.07 -18.64 12.72
N SER A 307 -7.13 -19.22 13.28
CA SER A 307 -8.51 -19.19 12.83
C SER A 307 -8.97 -17.76 12.61
N ALA A 308 -9.68 -17.54 11.50
CA ALA A 308 -10.30 -16.27 11.18
C ALA A 308 -11.81 -16.35 11.44
N PRO A 309 -12.27 -16.18 12.70
CA PRO A 309 -13.70 -16.08 12.97
C PRO A 309 -14.31 -14.88 12.23
N VAL A 310 -15.54 -15.05 11.78
CA VAL A 310 -16.34 -14.04 11.10
C VAL A 310 -17.69 -13.98 11.79
N LEU A 311 -18.34 -12.81 11.77
CA LEU A 311 -19.67 -12.64 12.34
C LEU A 311 -20.73 -13.08 11.33
N LYS A 312 -21.82 -13.68 11.80
CA LYS A 312 -22.98 -13.90 10.93
C LYS A 312 -23.69 -12.57 10.67
N THR A 313 -24.27 -12.39 9.49
CA THR A 313 -25.01 -11.16 9.12
C THR A 313 -26.06 -10.80 10.17
N ILE A 314 -26.79 -11.79 10.70
CA ILE A 314 -27.81 -11.60 11.75
C ILE A 314 -27.18 -11.09 13.07
N ASP A 315 -26.03 -11.63 13.46
CA ASP A 315 -25.37 -11.25 14.71
C ASP A 315 -24.73 -9.86 14.58
N ALA A 316 -24.13 -9.56 13.42
CA ALA A 316 -23.62 -8.23 13.11
C ALA A 316 -24.73 -7.17 13.17
N GLN A 317 -25.91 -7.46 12.59
CA GLN A 317 -27.07 -6.56 12.65
C GLN A 317 -27.59 -6.36 14.08
N ARG A 318 -27.59 -7.40 14.92
CA ARG A 318 -28.01 -7.31 16.33
C ARG A 318 -27.05 -6.48 17.18
N SER A 319 -25.75 -6.57 16.91
CA SER A 319 -24.73 -5.82 17.62
C SER A 319 -24.57 -4.38 17.10
N ALA A 320 -25.04 -4.10 15.89
CA ALA A 320 -24.93 -2.77 15.28
C ALA A 320 -25.75 -1.73 16.08
N PRO A 321 -25.24 -0.49 16.19
CA PRO A 321 -26.00 0.61 16.79
C PRO A 321 -27.25 0.91 15.96
N SER A 322 -28.28 1.43 16.63
CA SER A 322 -29.47 1.90 15.92
C SER A 322 -29.11 3.02 14.93
N ARG A 323 -29.85 3.13 13.82
CA ARG A 323 -29.62 4.16 12.81
C ARG A 323 -29.62 5.56 13.43
N ALA A 324 -30.55 5.85 14.35
CA ALA A 324 -30.62 7.12 15.07
C ALA A 324 -29.32 7.47 15.81
N ALA A 325 -28.62 6.48 16.39
CA ALA A 325 -27.37 6.68 17.11
C ALA A 325 -26.19 7.03 16.18
N LEU A 326 -26.28 6.70 14.90
CA LEU A 326 -25.26 7.00 13.89
C LEU A 326 -25.46 8.40 13.25
N LEU A 327 -26.66 8.98 13.32
CA LEU A 327 -26.93 10.29 12.73
C LEU A 327 -26.29 11.41 13.55
N ARG A 328 -25.45 12.24 12.90
CA ARG A 328 -24.78 13.40 13.52
C ARG A 328 -25.53 14.71 13.28
N ASN A 329 -26.19 14.85 12.14
CA ASN A 329 -27.03 16.00 11.84
C ASN A 329 -28.32 15.95 12.69
N THR A 330 -28.64 17.06 13.36
CA THR A 330 -29.81 17.17 14.25
C THR A 330 -31.12 17.04 13.50
N GLU A 331 -31.25 17.66 12.33
CA GLU A 331 -32.46 17.58 11.50
C GLU A 331 -32.68 16.16 10.98
N GLU A 332 -31.62 15.47 10.55
CA GLU A 332 -31.70 14.07 10.13
C GLU A 332 -32.18 13.18 11.27
N ARG A 333 -31.63 13.38 12.46
CA ARG A 333 -32.00 12.62 13.66
C ARG A 333 -33.44 12.88 14.06
N GLU A 334 -33.88 14.13 14.08
CA GLU A 334 -35.26 14.52 14.40
C GLU A 334 -36.26 13.92 13.40
N CYS A 335 -35.94 14.00 12.10
CA CYS A 335 -36.78 13.43 11.05
C CYS A 335 -36.89 11.91 11.17
N TRP A 336 -35.78 11.22 11.40
CA TRP A 336 -35.76 9.76 11.59
C TRP A 336 -36.50 9.33 12.87
N ASN A 337 -36.28 10.03 13.97
CA ASN A 337 -37.00 9.77 15.23
C ASN A 337 -38.52 9.96 15.05
N ALA A 338 -38.96 10.94 14.25
CA ALA A 338 -40.38 11.10 13.94
C ALA A 338 -40.95 9.90 13.17
N VAL A 339 -40.18 9.32 12.25
CA VAL A 339 -40.56 8.08 11.54
C VAL A 339 -40.68 6.90 12.50
N GLU A 340 -39.69 6.71 13.38
CA GLU A 340 -39.72 5.64 14.39
C GLU A 340 -40.88 5.83 15.38
N GLN A 341 -41.15 7.06 15.82
CA GLN A 341 -42.27 7.38 16.69
C GLN A 341 -43.61 7.14 16.00
N GLN A 342 -43.78 7.50 14.72
CA GLN A 342 -44.99 7.20 13.97
C GLN A 342 -45.21 5.69 13.85
N GLN A 343 -44.15 4.93 13.61
CA GLN A 343 -44.22 3.46 13.60
C GLN A 343 -44.71 2.91 14.95
N GLN A 344 -44.22 3.46 16.07
CA GLN A 344 -44.58 3.02 17.42
C GLN A 344 -45.98 3.49 17.87
N ASN A 345 -46.37 4.72 17.52
CA ASN A 345 -47.61 5.35 18.00
C ASN A 345 -48.87 4.86 17.26
N LEU A 346 -48.74 4.25 16.09
CA LEU A 346 -49.87 3.78 15.26
C LEU A 346 -50.43 2.37 15.63
N PHE A 347 -50.14 1.87 16.85
CA PHE A 347 -50.76 0.77 17.65
C PHE A 347 -49.88 -0.49 17.96
N PRO A 348 -50.15 -1.18 19.11
CA PRO A 348 -49.51 -2.44 19.54
C PRO A 348 -50.23 -3.73 19.09
N SER A 349 -51.14 -3.69 18.13
CA SER A 349 -51.97 -4.85 17.74
C SER A 349 -51.47 -5.56 16.47
N THR A 350 -50.96 -6.78 16.67
CA THR A 350 -50.77 -7.96 15.77
C THR A 350 -50.32 -7.84 14.30
N ASP A 351 -50.51 -6.73 13.60
CA ASP A 351 -50.00 -6.50 12.24
C ASP A 351 -48.97 -5.36 12.27
N SER A 352 -47.69 -5.72 12.22
CA SER A 352 -46.58 -4.76 12.31
C SER A 352 -46.64 -3.74 11.17
N PHE A 353 -46.94 -2.47 11.48
CA PHE A 353 -46.87 -1.38 10.50
C PHE A 353 -45.41 -1.21 10.05
N SER A 354 -45.18 -1.28 8.73
CA SER A 354 -43.82 -1.25 8.20
C SER A 354 -43.19 0.14 8.36
N LEU A 355 -41.88 0.16 8.62
CA LEU A 355 -41.08 1.39 8.68
C LEU A 355 -41.22 2.22 7.39
N THR A 356 -41.38 1.55 6.25
CA THR A 356 -41.62 2.17 4.94
C THR A 356 -42.89 3.02 4.93
N THR A 357 -43.98 2.52 5.52
CA THR A 357 -45.27 3.22 5.53
C THR A 357 -45.23 4.44 6.45
N ALA A 358 -44.57 4.33 7.61
CA ALA A 358 -44.33 5.47 8.50
C ALA A 358 -43.48 6.55 7.80
N ALA A 359 -42.40 6.17 7.11
CA ALA A 359 -41.56 7.12 6.37
C ALA A 359 -42.35 7.82 5.25
N ALA A 360 -43.25 7.11 4.56
CA ALA A 360 -44.11 7.69 3.54
C ALA A 360 -45.11 8.71 4.13
N ALA A 361 -45.72 8.41 5.28
CA ALA A 361 -46.59 9.36 5.99
C ALA A 361 -45.82 10.62 6.41
N GLN A 362 -44.57 10.44 6.88
CA GLN A 362 -43.70 11.57 7.22
C GLN A 362 -43.40 12.45 6.01
N PHE A 363 -43.11 11.88 4.84
CA PHE A 363 -42.93 12.65 3.61
C PHE A 363 -44.21 13.39 3.17
N GLN A 364 -45.38 12.75 3.27
CA GLN A 364 -46.66 13.40 2.95
C GLN A 364 -46.92 14.63 3.83
N SER A 365 -46.53 14.56 5.12
CA SER A 365 -46.65 15.69 6.04
C SER A 365 -45.62 16.80 5.78
N HIS A 366 -44.40 16.42 5.41
CA HIS A 366 -43.27 17.34 5.22
C HIS A 366 -42.47 16.96 3.97
N PRO A 367 -42.88 17.38 2.76
CA PRO A 367 -42.23 16.97 1.52
C PRO A 367 -40.89 17.68 1.34
N SER A 368 -39.80 16.99 1.65
CA SER A 368 -38.42 17.51 1.54
C SER A 368 -37.47 16.41 1.05
N SER A 369 -36.26 16.81 0.64
CA SER A 369 -35.22 15.83 0.27
C SER A 369 -34.87 14.91 1.44
N LEU A 370 -34.91 15.43 2.67
CA LEU A 370 -34.60 14.68 3.88
C LEU A 370 -35.67 13.62 4.18
N SER A 371 -36.95 13.97 4.16
CA SER A 371 -38.02 12.98 4.38
C SER A 371 -38.08 11.94 3.25
N TRP A 372 -37.71 12.31 2.02
CA TRP A 372 -37.52 11.35 0.93
C TRP A 372 -36.35 10.40 1.17
N ARG A 373 -35.22 10.89 1.69
CA ARG A 373 -34.09 10.05 2.11
C ARG A 373 -34.49 9.07 3.21
N CYS A 374 -35.32 9.50 4.17
CA CYS A 374 -35.89 8.60 5.18
C CYS A 374 -36.76 7.49 4.54
N MET A 375 -37.57 7.81 3.54
CA MET A 375 -38.32 6.79 2.78
C MET A 375 -37.39 5.78 2.12
N LEU A 376 -36.35 6.24 1.43
CA LEU A 376 -35.36 5.35 0.80
C LEU A 376 -34.64 4.46 1.80
N ALA A 377 -34.27 4.99 2.97
CA ALA A 377 -33.63 4.26 4.06
C ALA A 377 -34.53 3.19 4.69
N ALA A 378 -35.85 3.37 4.60
CA ALA A 378 -36.85 2.47 5.16
C ALA A 378 -37.30 1.36 4.20
N VAL A 379 -36.92 1.41 2.92
CA VAL A 379 -37.28 0.43 1.90
C VAL A 379 -36.18 -0.61 1.75
N GLU A 380 -36.51 -1.90 1.91
CA GLU A 380 -35.59 -3.01 1.70
C GLU A 380 -35.54 -3.49 0.25
N ASP A 381 -36.67 -3.44 -0.46
CA ASP A 381 -36.79 -3.91 -1.85
C ASP A 381 -35.95 -3.08 -2.82
N VAL A 382 -35.09 -3.76 -3.59
CA VAL A 382 -34.11 -3.12 -4.48
C VAL A 382 -34.80 -2.43 -5.65
N ALA A 383 -35.89 -3.00 -6.19
CA ALA A 383 -36.60 -2.43 -7.34
C ALA A 383 -37.35 -1.15 -6.95
N LEU A 384 -38.05 -1.17 -5.81
CA LEU A 384 -38.72 -0.02 -5.24
C LEU A 384 -37.72 1.07 -4.85
N ARG A 385 -36.59 0.71 -4.24
CA ARG A 385 -35.52 1.67 -3.93
C ARG A 385 -34.96 2.34 -5.18
N ARG A 386 -34.77 1.59 -6.26
CA ARG A 386 -34.34 2.13 -7.56
C ARG A 386 -35.37 3.09 -8.14
N TRP A 387 -36.66 2.74 -8.10
CA TRP A 387 -37.73 3.63 -8.56
C TRP A 387 -37.82 4.92 -7.71
N LEU A 388 -37.82 4.80 -6.38
CA LEU A 388 -37.81 5.93 -5.46
C LEU A 388 -36.56 6.81 -5.63
N GLY A 389 -35.40 6.20 -5.89
CA GLY A 389 -34.16 6.93 -6.14
C GLY A 389 -34.27 7.80 -7.38
N ARG A 390 -34.80 7.24 -8.48
CA ARG A 390 -35.03 7.97 -9.72
C ARG A 390 -36.00 9.15 -9.52
N GLN A 391 -37.14 8.89 -8.88
CA GLN A 391 -38.13 9.94 -8.60
C GLN A 391 -37.57 11.00 -7.65
N GLY A 392 -36.77 10.61 -6.67
CA GLY A 392 -36.09 11.52 -5.75
C GLY A 392 -35.11 12.45 -6.46
N VAL A 393 -34.33 11.94 -7.42
CA VAL A 393 -33.44 12.75 -8.26
C VAL A 393 -34.22 13.75 -9.13
N GLU A 394 -35.37 13.35 -9.67
CA GLU A 394 -36.23 14.24 -10.45
C GLU A 394 -36.84 15.36 -9.60
N LEU A 395 -37.28 15.04 -8.37
CA LEU A 395 -37.88 16.01 -7.43
C LEU A 395 -36.85 16.91 -6.74
N PHE A 396 -35.68 16.38 -6.40
CA PHE A 396 -34.64 17.06 -5.62
C PHE A 396 -33.28 16.94 -6.32
N PRO A 397 -33.11 17.53 -7.51
CA PRO A 397 -31.94 17.31 -8.35
C PRO A 397 -30.64 17.84 -7.76
N ARG A 398 -30.70 18.63 -6.67
CA ARG A 398 -29.56 19.21 -5.94
C ARG A 398 -29.05 18.35 -4.78
N SER A 399 -29.68 17.22 -4.46
CA SER A 399 -29.23 16.37 -3.36
C SER A 399 -28.22 15.34 -3.87
N PRO A 400 -26.91 15.47 -3.57
CA PRO A 400 -25.92 14.48 -3.97
C PRO A 400 -26.20 13.09 -3.37
N GLU A 401 -26.82 13.03 -2.18
CA GLU A 401 -27.20 11.79 -1.51
C GLU A 401 -28.25 11.02 -2.30
N LEU A 402 -29.26 11.71 -2.87
CA LEU A 402 -30.31 11.07 -3.68
C LEU A 402 -29.77 10.55 -5.01
N HIS A 403 -28.90 11.32 -5.67
CA HIS A 403 -28.17 10.86 -6.87
C HIS A 403 -27.34 9.62 -6.57
N MET A 404 -26.62 9.64 -5.45
CA MET A 404 -25.81 8.49 -5.03
C MET A 404 -26.68 7.26 -4.78
N GLN A 405 -27.75 7.38 -4.01
CA GLN A 405 -28.65 6.26 -3.73
C GLN A 405 -29.28 5.69 -4.99
N TYR A 406 -29.64 6.53 -5.96
CA TYR A 406 -30.15 6.06 -7.25
C TYR A 406 -29.11 5.23 -8.00
N VAL A 407 -27.89 5.74 -8.19
CA VAL A 407 -26.82 5.02 -8.91
C VAL A 407 -26.47 3.70 -8.21
N LEU A 408 -26.38 3.70 -6.88
CA LEU A 408 -26.10 2.49 -6.11
C LEU A 408 -27.23 1.47 -6.17
N ALA A 409 -28.49 1.92 -6.27
CA ALA A 409 -29.62 1.03 -6.51
C ALA A 409 -29.58 0.42 -7.91
N VAL A 410 -29.14 1.17 -8.93
CA VAL A 410 -28.91 0.63 -10.29
C VAL A 410 -27.83 -0.46 -10.27
N VAL A 411 -26.68 -0.20 -9.61
CA VAL A 411 -25.61 -1.19 -9.40
C VAL A 411 -26.14 -2.45 -8.71
N SER A 412 -26.93 -2.28 -7.64
CA SER A 412 -27.45 -3.40 -6.85
C SER A 412 -28.56 -4.19 -7.56
N SER A 413 -29.27 -3.57 -8.51
CA SER A 413 -30.36 -4.21 -9.26
C SER A 413 -29.90 -5.18 -10.36
N GLY A 414 -28.58 -5.32 -10.58
CA GLY A 414 -28.04 -6.14 -11.66
C GLY A 414 -28.26 -5.55 -13.06
N GLY A 415 -28.40 -4.22 -13.15
CA GLY A 415 -28.45 -3.51 -14.43
C GLY A 415 -27.19 -3.77 -15.25
N GLY A 416 -27.31 -3.76 -16.59
CA GLY A 416 -26.15 -3.96 -17.46
C GLY A 416 -25.11 -2.85 -17.29
N ASN A 417 -23.82 -3.15 -17.52
CA ASN A 417 -22.71 -2.20 -17.35
C ASN A 417 -22.96 -0.84 -18.03
N SER A 418 -23.58 -0.82 -19.23
CA SER A 418 -23.93 0.43 -19.93
C SER A 418 -24.86 1.34 -19.11
N GLU A 419 -25.92 0.77 -18.52
CA GLU A 419 -26.90 1.53 -17.74
C GLU A 419 -26.28 2.11 -16.45
N VAL A 420 -25.41 1.33 -15.80
CA VAL A 420 -24.66 1.77 -14.61
C VAL A 420 -23.75 2.94 -14.96
N LEU A 421 -22.96 2.81 -16.03
CA LEU A 421 -22.03 3.85 -16.49
C LEU A 421 -22.77 5.14 -16.89
N GLU A 422 -23.86 5.02 -17.67
CA GLU A 422 -24.66 6.17 -18.10
C GLU A 422 -25.32 6.90 -16.92
N SER A 423 -25.91 6.16 -15.98
CA SER A 423 -26.54 6.74 -14.79
C SER A 423 -25.51 7.48 -13.93
N CYS A 424 -24.31 6.92 -13.78
CA CYS A 424 -23.22 7.57 -13.07
C CYS A 424 -22.78 8.87 -13.75
N LEU A 425 -22.53 8.84 -15.07
CA LEU A 425 -22.10 10.02 -15.83
C LEU A 425 -23.17 11.12 -15.79
N ALA A 426 -24.44 10.77 -15.89
CA ALA A 426 -25.55 11.71 -15.79
C ALA A 426 -25.56 12.40 -14.42
N ALA A 427 -25.49 11.63 -13.33
CA ALA A 427 -25.44 12.17 -11.97
C ALA A 427 -24.22 13.09 -11.77
N CYS A 428 -23.03 12.66 -12.18
CA CYS A 428 -21.80 13.45 -12.06
C CYS A 428 -21.90 14.78 -12.80
N ARG A 429 -22.43 14.80 -14.04
CA ARG A 429 -22.61 16.02 -14.83
C ARG A 429 -23.61 16.96 -14.17
N THR A 430 -24.77 16.46 -13.75
CA THR A 430 -25.82 17.28 -13.11
C THR A 430 -25.32 17.91 -11.83
N LEU A 431 -24.71 17.11 -10.94
CA LEU A 431 -24.19 17.60 -9.66
C LEU A 431 -23.05 18.60 -9.85
N SER A 432 -22.10 18.30 -10.75
CA SER A 432 -20.97 19.19 -11.03
C SER A 432 -21.44 20.54 -11.61
N ALA A 433 -22.42 20.52 -12.53
CA ALA A 433 -22.98 21.73 -13.10
C ALA A 433 -23.70 22.59 -12.06
N GLN A 434 -24.43 21.96 -11.13
CA GLN A 434 -25.11 22.67 -10.05
C GLN A 434 -24.14 23.26 -9.03
N ALA A 435 -23.10 22.51 -8.65
CA ALA A 435 -22.05 23.02 -7.77
C ALA A 435 -21.34 24.21 -8.41
N ALA A 436 -20.95 24.11 -9.68
CA ALA A 436 -20.36 25.21 -10.43
C ALA A 436 -21.28 26.44 -10.48
N ALA A 437 -22.57 26.24 -10.78
CA ALA A 437 -23.55 27.33 -10.79
C ALA A 437 -23.70 27.99 -9.41
N SER A 438 -23.68 27.21 -8.32
CA SER A 438 -23.76 27.73 -6.94
C SER A 438 -22.55 28.55 -6.55
N VAL A 439 -21.34 28.09 -6.92
CA VAL A 439 -20.08 28.82 -6.68
C VAL A 439 -20.06 30.12 -7.47
N VAL A 440 -20.39 30.08 -8.77
CA VAL A 440 -20.44 31.28 -9.63
C VAL A 440 -21.48 32.28 -9.14
N ALA A 441 -22.62 31.81 -8.62
CA ALA A 441 -23.65 32.65 -8.03
C ALA A 441 -23.30 33.22 -6.65
N GLY A 442 -22.17 32.83 -6.05
CA GLY A 442 -21.77 33.23 -4.70
C GLY A 442 -22.68 32.70 -3.60
N LEU A 443 -23.46 31.65 -3.89
CA LEU A 443 -24.39 31.01 -2.95
C LEU A 443 -23.70 29.90 -2.12
N ASP A 444 -22.56 29.41 -2.61
CA ASP A 444 -21.79 28.38 -1.91
C ASP A 444 -20.69 29.02 -1.05
N CYS A 445 -20.78 28.81 0.27
CA CYS A 445 -19.69 29.12 1.20
C CYS A 445 -18.61 28.02 1.23
N GLY A 446 -18.45 27.27 0.13
CA GLY A 446 -17.49 26.18 -0.02
C GLY A 446 -17.92 24.83 0.57
N GLN A 447 -19.12 24.74 1.16
CA GLN A 447 -19.60 23.52 1.81
C GLN A 447 -20.30 22.60 0.82
N TYR A 448 -21.15 23.15 -0.06
CA TYR A 448 -21.94 22.37 -0.99
C TYR A 448 -21.08 21.75 -2.10
N ALA A 449 -20.20 22.53 -2.75
CA ALA A 449 -19.31 22.01 -3.78
C ALA A 449 -18.36 20.93 -3.23
N SER A 450 -17.87 21.09 -2.00
CA SER A 450 -17.03 20.08 -1.34
C SER A 450 -17.81 18.79 -1.06
N SER A 451 -19.05 18.88 -0.60
CA SER A 451 -19.93 17.71 -0.42
C SER A 451 -20.20 17.01 -1.76
N VAL A 452 -20.56 17.77 -2.79
CA VAL A 452 -20.79 17.25 -4.14
C VAL A 452 -19.54 16.54 -4.67
N ALA A 453 -18.36 17.15 -4.54
CA ALA A 453 -17.11 16.56 -5.01
C ALA A 453 -16.82 15.20 -4.35
N ARG A 454 -17.10 15.06 -3.03
CA ARG A 454 -16.94 13.79 -2.31
C ARG A 454 -17.89 12.70 -2.84
N HIS A 455 -19.16 13.05 -3.04
CA HIS A 455 -20.15 12.11 -3.58
C HIS A 455 -19.84 11.70 -5.02
N VAL A 456 -19.46 12.66 -5.86
CA VAL A 456 -19.03 12.41 -7.24
C VAL A 456 -17.82 11.47 -7.26
N ALA A 457 -16.81 11.72 -6.43
CA ALA A 457 -15.63 10.86 -6.34
C ALA A 457 -15.98 9.42 -5.91
N TYR A 458 -16.83 9.27 -4.90
CA TYR A 458 -17.29 7.95 -4.44
C TYR A 458 -18.07 7.20 -5.52
N LEU A 459 -18.96 7.90 -6.24
CA LEU A 459 -19.75 7.31 -7.33
C LEU A 459 -18.86 6.77 -8.45
N LEU A 460 -17.92 7.58 -8.93
CA LEU A 460 -16.97 7.18 -9.96
C LEU A 460 -16.15 5.97 -9.50
N ALA A 461 -15.64 6.00 -8.27
CA ALA A 461 -14.83 4.92 -7.73
C ALA A 461 -15.61 3.60 -7.61
N ARG A 462 -16.84 3.67 -7.08
CA ARG A 462 -17.69 2.50 -6.86
C ARG A 462 -18.13 1.87 -8.18
N VAL A 463 -18.53 2.69 -9.14
CA VAL A 463 -18.94 2.25 -10.48
C VAL A 463 -17.75 1.70 -11.27
N PHE A 464 -16.59 2.38 -11.22
CA PHE A 464 -15.36 1.87 -11.83
C PHE A 464 -14.98 0.50 -11.27
N ALA A 465 -14.95 0.35 -9.94
CA ALA A 465 -14.62 -0.92 -9.29
C ALA A 465 -15.60 -2.03 -9.69
N HIS A 466 -16.91 -1.74 -9.73
CA HIS A 466 -17.94 -2.70 -10.12
C HIS A 466 -17.78 -3.16 -11.58
N VAL A 467 -17.62 -2.23 -12.53
CA VAL A 467 -17.47 -2.58 -13.96
C VAL A 467 -16.14 -3.29 -14.21
N ALA A 468 -15.07 -2.90 -13.52
CA ALA A 468 -13.75 -3.50 -13.65
C ALA A 468 -13.65 -4.96 -13.16
N GLU A 469 -14.67 -5.48 -12.45
CA GLU A 469 -14.77 -6.91 -12.11
C GLU A 469 -15.12 -7.77 -13.33
N THR A 470 -15.83 -7.21 -14.32
CA THR A 470 -16.36 -7.94 -15.48
C THR A 470 -15.82 -7.45 -16.82
N ASP A 471 -15.54 -6.15 -16.95
CA ASP A 471 -15.06 -5.52 -18.18
C ASP A 471 -14.05 -4.39 -17.87
N ALA A 472 -12.76 -4.78 -17.89
CA ALA A 472 -11.65 -3.86 -17.67
C ALA A 472 -11.57 -2.74 -18.72
N ALA A 473 -11.89 -3.05 -19.98
CA ALA A 473 -11.79 -2.08 -21.07
C ALA A 473 -12.86 -0.99 -20.94
N ALA A 474 -14.10 -1.37 -20.64
CA ALA A 474 -15.18 -0.42 -20.38
C ALA A 474 -14.89 0.45 -19.16
N ALA A 475 -14.37 -0.12 -18.07
CA ALA A 475 -13.99 0.64 -16.88
C ALA A 475 -12.89 1.69 -17.17
N LEU A 476 -11.86 1.33 -17.95
CA LEU A 476 -10.83 2.26 -18.38
C LEU A 476 -11.38 3.35 -19.31
N ALA A 477 -12.23 2.98 -20.27
CA ALA A 477 -12.86 3.92 -21.19
C ALA A 477 -13.80 4.91 -20.49
N PHE A 478 -14.43 4.49 -19.40
CA PHE A 478 -15.28 5.33 -18.55
C PHE A 478 -14.47 6.40 -17.80
N LEU A 479 -13.35 6.02 -17.19
CA LEU A 479 -12.61 6.91 -16.29
C LEU A 479 -11.57 7.79 -17.02
N ALA A 480 -11.00 7.31 -18.14
CA ALA A 480 -9.94 8.02 -18.86
C ALA A 480 -10.31 9.45 -19.30
N PRO A 481 -11.52 9.71 -19.86
CA PRO A 481 -11.90 11.08 -20.25
C PRO A 481 -12.02 12.02 -19.05
N LEU A 482 -12.53 11.53 -17.91
CA LEU A 482 -12.75 12.33 -16.69
C LEU A 482 -11.44 12.78 -16.04
N LEU A 483 -10.38 12.01 -16.24
CA LEU A 483 -9.04 12.29 -15.73
C LEU A 483 -8.11 12.94 -16.78
N SER A 484 -8.59 13.21 -18.00
CA SER A 484 -7.80 13.88 -19.03
C SER A 484 -7.40 15.28 -18.58
N ALA A 485 -6.20 15.71 -19.02
CA ALA A 485 -5.70 17.06 -18.83
C ALA A 485 -6.29 18.06 -19.86
N ASP A 486 -7.04 17.57 -20.86
CA ASP A 486 -7.75 18.44 -21.79
C ASP A 486 -8.79 19.29 -21.05
N THR A 487 -8.70 20.60 -21.27
CA THR A 487 -9.52 21.61 -20.58
C THR A 487 -11.02 21.41 -20.76
N GLU A 488 -11.48 20.79 -21.85
CA GLU A 488 -12.91 20.51 -22.06
C GLU A 488 -13.40 19.25 -21.30
N ALA A 489 -12.52 18.27 -21.09
CA ALA A 489 -12.85 17.02 -20.41
C ALA A 489 -12.71 17.13 -18.88
N GLY A 490 -11.73 17.92 -18.41
CA GLY A 490 -11.52 18.21 -16.99
C GLY A 490 -12.60 19.12 -16.37
N VAL A 491 -13.32 19.90 -17.18
CA VAL A 491 -14.37 20.83 -16.72
C VAL A 491 -15.70 20.11 -16.41
N ALA A 492 -15.90 18.89 -16.90
CA ALA A 492 -17.20 18.21 -16.78
C ALA A 492 -17.47 17.57 -15.40
N THR A 493 -16.44 17.34 -14.57
CA THR A 493 -16.58 16.57 -13.32
C THR A 493 -15.82 17.23 -12.17
N LEU A 494 -16.57 17.61 -11.12
CA LEU A 494 -16.01 18.22 -9.92
C LEU A 494 -15.34 17.15 -9.05
N LEU A 495 -14.01 17.19 -8.92
CA LEU A 495 -13.22 16.28 -8.10
C LEU A 495 -12.24 17.05 -7.21
N LEU A 496 -12.07 16.56 -5.98
CA LEU A 496 -10.99 17.01 -5.10
C LEU A 496 -9.64 16.44 -5.58
N PRO A 497 -8.51 17.12 -5.32
CA PRO A 497 -7.19 16.68 -5.77
C PRO A 497 -6.83 15.24 -5.41
N LEU A 498 -7.08 14.83 -4.16
CA LEU A 498 -6.84 13.46 -3.69
C LEU A 498 -7.67 12.43 -4.45
N ALA A 499 -8.96 12.71 -4.65
CA ALA A 499 -9.84 11.82 -5.40
C ALA A 499 -9.36 11.64 -6.84
N ARG A 500 -8.92 12.73 -7.49
CA ARG A 500 -8.39 12.67 -8.86
C ARG A 500 -7.13 11.81 -8.94
N GLN A 501 -6.20 11.96 -8.00
CA GLN A 501 -5.02 11.11 -7.91
C GLN A 501 -5.38 9.63 -7.66
N ASN A 502 -6.25 9.37 -6.68
CA ASN A 502 -6.64 8.01 -6.30
C ASN A 502 -7.35 7.28 -7.45
N LEU A 503 -8.23 7.97 -8.18
CA LEU A 503 -8.87 7.44 -9.39
C LEU A 503 -7.83 7.13 -10.49
N ALA A 504 -6.81 7.98 -10.64
CA ALA A 504 -5.71 7.70 -11.58
C ALA A 504 -4.92 6.44 -11.16
N LEU A 505 -4.66 6.27 -9.85
CA LEU A 505 -3.99 5.07 -9.33
C LEU A 505 -4.85 3.81 -9.48
N LEU A 506 -6.17 3.90 -9.35
CA LEU A 506 -7.10 2.80 -9.65
C LEU A 506 -7.01 2.38 -11.13
N MET A 507 -6.90 3.34 -12.06
CA MET A 507 -6.65 3.03 -13.48
C MET A 507 -5.30 2.36 -13.71
N VAL A 508 -4.25 2.83 -13.03
CA VAL A 508 -2.90 2.23 -13.10
C VAL A 508 -2.95 0.80 -12.59
N ALA A 509 -3.60 0.56 -11.44
CA ALA A 509 -3.76 -0.76 -10.85
C ALA A 509 -4.47 -1.70 -11.84
N LEU A 510 -5.62 -1.28 -12.39
CA LEU A 510 -6.36 -2.09 -13.37
C LEU A 510 -5.53 -2.40 -14.63
N ARG A 511 -4.72 -1.45 -15.12
CA ARG A 511 -3.81 -1.69 -16.26
C ARG A 511 -2.68 -2.67 -15.92
N ARG A 512 -2.22 -2.67 -14.67
CA ARG A 512 -1.17 -3.59 -14.20
C ARG A 512 -1.69 -5.02 -14.03
N THR A 513 -2.89 -5.18 -13.49
CA THR A 513 -3.44 -6.49 -13.11
C THR A 513 -4.41 -7.07 -14.13
N GLY A 514 -4.96 -6.27 -15.03
CA GLY A 514 -6.01 -6.65 -15.98
C GLY A 514 -7.41 -6.82 -15.35
N HIS A 515 -7.51 -6.80 -14.02
CA HIS A 515 -8.78 -6.90 -13.28
C HIS A 515 -8.69 -6.17 -11.94
N MET A 516 -9.82 -5.64 -11.44
CA MET A 516 -9.90 -5.03 -10.10
C MET A 516 -10.55 -5.97 -9.08
N ARG A 517 -10.07 -7.22 -9.02
CA ARG A 517 -10.45 -8.14 -7.94
C ARG A 517 -10.14 -7.48 -6.60
N TYR A 518 -11.04 -7.66 -5.64
CA TYR A 518 -10.85 -7.16 -4.28
C TYR A 518 -10.80 -5.62 -4.16
N ALA A 519 -11.34 -4.88 -5.13
CA ALA A 519 -11.57 -3.44 -4.96
C ALA A 519 -12.56 -3.14 -3.82
N LYS A 520 -13.43 -4.10 -3.46
CA LYS A 520 -14.30 -4.06 -2.27
C LYS A 520 -13.56 -3.98 -0.93
N PHE A 521 -12.23 -4.06 -0.91
CA PHE A 521 -11.39 -3.92 0.28
C PHE A 521 -10.97 -2.48 0.51
N LEU A 522 -11.02 -1.66 -0.54
CA LEU A 522 -10.54 -0.29 -0.48
C LEU A 522 -11.55 0.58 0.26
N PRO A 523 -11.09 1.52 1.09
CA PRO A 523 -11.94 2.51 1.73
C PRO A 523 -12.41 3.57 0.71
N LEU A 524 -13.22 3.16 -0.27
CA LEU A 524 -13.66 4.03 -1.38
C LEU A 524 -14.46 5.24 -0.87
N ALA A 525 -15.14 5.12 0.26
CA ALA A 525 -15.84 6.26 0.89
C ALA A 525 -14.88 7.33 1.44
N ALA A 526 -13.59 7.04 1.54
CA ALA A 526 -12.54 7.98 1.93
C ALA A 526 -11.63 8.36 0.75
N ILE A 527 -12.01 8.07 -0.50
CA ILE A 527 -11.20 8.34 -1.70
C ILE A 527 -10.84 9.82 -1.86
N SER A 528 -11.60 10.73 -1.24
CA SER A 528 -11.34 12.17 -1.26
C SER A 528 -10.48 12.66 -0.11
N ASP A 529 -10.31 11.86 0.94
CA ASP A 529 -9.81 12.31 2.25
C ASP A 529 -8.46 11.66 2.62
N ILE A 530 -8.11 10.52 2.01
CA ILE A 530 -6.83 9.82 2.22
C ILE A 530 -6.15 9.52 0.89
N ALA A 531 -4.82 9.64 0.85
CA ALA A 531 -4.05 9.22 -0.31
C ALA A 531 -3.97 7.68 -0.36
N LEU A 532 -4.13 7.13 -1.56
CA LEU A 532 -3.87 5.74 -1.86
C LEU A 532 -2.53 5.62 -2.59
N GLU A 533 -1.96 4.42 -2.56
CA GLU A 533 -0.70 4.11 -3.21
C GLU A 533 -0.74 2.70 -3.83
N LEU A 534 0.14 2.46 -4.79
CA LEU A 534 0.27 1.13 -5.40
C LEU A 534 0.96 0.16 -4.42
N PRO A 535 0.53 -1.11 -4.38
CA PRO A 535 1.24 -2.14 -3.67
C PRO A 535 2.61 -2.42 -4.32
N PRO A 536 3.55 -3.03 -3.58
CA PRO A 536 4.80 -3.54 -4.13
C PRO A 536 4.55 -4.40 -5.37
N SER A 537 5.41 -4.30 -6.40
CA SER A 537 5.32 -5.20 -7.54
C SER A 537 5.64 -6.64 -7.12
N ASP A 538 5.02 -7.63 -7.77
CA ASP A 538 5.31 -9.07 -7.54
C ASP A 538 6.70 -9.49 -8.07
N GLY A 539 7.64 -8.54 -8.22
CA GLY A 539 8.95 -8.77 -8.83
C GLY A 539 8.96 -8.72 -10.36
N THR A 540 7.79 -8.63 -10.99
CA THR A 540 7.66 -8.51 -12.45
C THR A 540 7.90 -7.08 -12.94
N ASN A 541 8.51 -6.95 -14.12
CA ASN A 541 8.61 -5.65 -14.81
C ASN A 541 7.20 -5.05 -15.04
N PRO A 542 7.00 -3.76 -14.72
CA PRO A 542 5.71 -3.12 -14.95
C PRO A 542 5.45 -2.93 -16.45
N PRO A 543 4.18 -3.08 -16.92
CA PRO A 543 3.82 -2.83 -18.30
C PRO A 543 4.03 -1.35 -18.68
N GLU A 544 4.35 -1.08 -19.95
CA GLU A 544 4.62 0.28 -20.46
C GLU A 544 3.46 1.25 -20.24
N SER A 545 2.22 0.79 -20.45
CA SER A 545 1.00 1.58 -20.24
C SER A 545 0.78 2.05 -18.79
N GLY A 546 1.33 1.32 -17.81
CA GLY A 546 1.30 1.71 -16.39
C GLY A 546 2.27 2.86 -16.11
N ARG A 547 3.42 2.89 -16.80
CA ARG A 547 4.44 3.93 -16.63
C ARG A 547 3.96 5.29 -17.14
N GLU A 548 3.31 5.30 -18.30
CA GLU A 548 2.73 6.53 -18.87
C GLU A 548 1.69 7.16 -17.95
N ALA A 549 0.85 6.33 -17.32
CA ALA A 549 -0.18 6.76 -16.39
C ALA A 549 0.40 7.34 -15.09
N LEU A 550 1.44 6.70 -14.53
CA LEU A 550 2.19 7.24 -13.39
C LEU A 550 2.84 8.59 -13.72
N TYR A 551 3.39 8.73 -14.92
CA TYR A 551 3.99 9.98 -15.38
C TYR A 551 2.95 11.08 -15.59
N ALA A 552 1.75 10.75 -16.08
CA ALA A 552 0.63 11.69 -16.14
C ALA A 552 0.18 12.15 -14.74
N ALA A 553 0.14 11.23 -13.76
CA ALA A 553 -0.15 11.57 -12.37
C ALA A 553 0.93 12.50 -11.76
N LEU A 554 2.21 12.31 -12.09
CA LEU A 554 3.29 13.19 -11.64
C LEU A 554 3.11 14.63 -12.16
N ARG A 555 2.74 14.77 -13.43
CA ARG A 555 2.44 16.08 -14.04
C ARG A 555 1.26 16.75 -13.35
N LEU A 556 0.25 15.98 -12.94
CA LEU A 556 -0.90 16.49 -12.20
C LEU A 556 -0.48 17.05 -10.83
N VAL A 557 0.31 16.31 -10.04
CA VAL A 557 0.79 16.80 -8.74
C VAL A 557 1.67 18.05 -8.89
N ALA A 558 2.54 18.08 -9.91
CA ALA A 558 3.32 19.27 -10.24
C ALA A 558 2.43 20.48 -10.59
N SER A 559 1.28 20.26 -11.25
CA SER A 559 0.31 21.33 -11.52
C SER A 559 -0.36 21.84 -10.24
N TYR A 560 -0.69 20.98 -9.28
CA TYR A 560 -1.24 21.40 -7.98
C TYR A 560 -0.26 22.29 -7.21
N LYS A 561 1.03 21.95 -7.24
CA LYS A 561 2.08 22.77 -6.66
C LYS A 561 2.17 24.14 -7.33
N ARG A 562 2.15 24.18 -8.67
CA ARG A 562 2.16 25.43 -9.45
C ARG A 562 0.95 26.30 -9.15
N ASP A 563 -0.21 25.68 -9.00
CA ASP A 563 -1.50 26.35 -8.79
C ASP A 563 -1.74 26.70 -7.30
N ARG A 564 -0.73 26.48 -6.44
CA ARG A 564 -0.71 26.86 -5.02
C ARG A 564 -1.82 26.24 -4.18
N PHE A 565 -2.12 24.96 -4.43
CA PHE A 565 -2.90 24.16 -3.50
C PHE A 565 -2.19 24.05 -2.14
N ASP A 566 -2.95 23.65 -1.12
CA ASP A 566 -2.43 23.41 0.23
C ASP A 566 -1.16 22.55 0.21
N ALA A 567 -0.13 22.98 0.95
CA ALA A 567 1.19 22.36 0.88
C ALA A 567 1.19 20.93 1.47
N GLN A 568 0.41 20.68 2.53
CA GLN A 568 0.28 19.36 3.13
C GLN A 568 -0.44 18.39 2.19
N LEU A 569 -1.49 18.85 1.52
CA LEU A 569 -2.18 18.11 0.46
C LEU A 569 -1.25 17.76 -0.69
N VAL A 570 -0.52 18.74 -1.23
CA VAL A 570 0.42 18.53 -2.35
C VAL A 570 1.52 17.56 -1.93
N SER A 571 2.09 17.71 -0.74
CA SER A 571 3.14 16.83 -0.22
C SER A 571 2.64 15.39 -0.03
N THR A 572 1.42 15.21 0.48
CA THR A 572 0.82 13.87 0.67
C THR A 572 0.58 13.19 -0.68
N CYS A 573 0.03 13.93 -1.65
CA CYS A 573 -0.17 13.46 -3.02
C CYS A 573 1.15 13.05 -3.68
N ASP A 574 2.18 13.91 -3.60
CA ASP A 574 3.50 13.63 -4.15
C ASP A 574 4.13 12.41 -3.47
N SER A 575 4.18 12.37 -2.14
CA SER A 575 4.70 11.25 -1.36
C SER A 575 4.09 9.90 -1.75
N ALA A 576 2.76 9.81 -1.80
CA ALA A 576 2.05 8.57 -2.17
C ALA A 576 2.37 8.13 -3.61
N LEU A 577 2.52 9.09 -4.52
CA LEU A 577 2.87 8.82 -5.91
C LEU A 577 4.34 8.42 -6.06
N GLN A 578 5.26 9.09 -5.39
CA GLN A 578 6.68 8.76 -5.36
C GLN A 578 6.91 7.36 -4.76
N LEU A 579 6.19 7.01 -3.70
CA LEU A 579 6.23 5.67 -3.13
C LEU A 579 5.70 4.63 -4.12
N SER A 580 4.60 4.93 -4.80
CA SER A 580 4.03 4.08 -5.85
C SER A 580 5.02 3.85 -7.00
N ILE A 581 5.79 4.87 -7.38
CA ILE A 581 6.86 4.79 -8.38
C ILE A 581 7.98 3.91 -7.86
N LEU A 582 8.48 4.16 -6.64
CA LEU A 582 9.54 3.38 -6.01
C LEU A 582 9.20 1.88 -5.99
N ARG A 583 7.99 1.52 -5.54
CA ARG A 583 7.45 0.15 -5.53
C ARG A 583 7.27 -0.48 -6.91
N THR A 584 6.98 0.34 -7.91
CA THR A 584 6.86 -0.11 -9.29
C THR A 584 8.23 -0.47 -9.89
N PHE A 585 9.30 0.17 -9.39
CA PHE A 585 10.68 -0.04 -9.85
C PHE A 585 11.57 -0.82 -8.86
N SER A 586 11.05 -1.28 -7.72
CA SER A 586 11.81 -1.96 -6.66
C SER A 586 12.34 -3.35 -7.03
N HIS A 587 11.91 -3.93 -8.15
CA HIS A 587 12.43 -5.20 -8.67
C HIS A 587 13.92 -5.13 -9.07
N ARG A 588 14.49 -3.93 -9.23
CA ARG A 588 15.93 -3.70 -9.44
C ARG A 588 16.39 -2.54 -8.57
N LEU A 589 17.31 -2.81 -7.65
CA LEU A 589 17.81 -1.80 -6.71
C LEU A 589 18.36 -0.55 -7.43
N ALA A 590 19.09 -0.72 -8.53
CA ALA A 590 19.62 0.41 -9.31
C ALA A 590 18.54 1.37 -9.86
N TYR A 591 17.30 0.89 -10.05
CA TYR A 591 16.19 1.77 -10.43
C TYR A 591 15.57 2.46 -9.21
N ALA A 592 15.44 1.75 -8.09
CA ALA A 592 15.03 2.33 -6.83
C ALA A 592 15.98 3.46 -6.40
N GLU A 593 17.29 3.25 -6.47
CA GLU A 593 18.34 4.25 -6.23
C GLU A 593 18.15 5.48 -7.11
N ARG A 594 17.95 5.31 -8.42
CA ARG A 594 17.70 6.44 -9.35
C ARG A 594 16.42 7.21 -9.07
N VAL A 595 15.39 6.56 -8.52
CA VAL A 595 14.16 7.23 -8.09
C VAL A 595 14.50 8.07 -6.85
N VAL A 596 15.09 7.45 -5.84
CA VAL A 596 15.48 8.11 -4.58
C VAL A 596 16.43 9.29 -4.82
N GLU A 597 17.42 9.16 -5.71
CA GLU A 597 18.35 10.24 -6.09
C GLU A 597 17.64 11.46 -6.71
N LYS A 598 16.50 11.25 -7.37
CA LYS A 598 15.73 12.31 -8.05
C LYS A 598 14.60 12.86 -7.19
N THR A 599 14.18 12.10 -6.17
CA THR A 599 13.08 12.46 -5.30
C THR A 599 13.62 13.17 -4.06
N VAL A 600 13.29 14.45 -3.90
CA VAL A 600 13.61 15.21 -2.68
C VAL A 600 12.35 15.26 -1.83
N PRO A 601 12.28 14.53 -0.69
CA PRO A 601 11.09 14.54 0.16
C PRO A 601 10.88 15.93 0.78
N GLU A 602 9.68 16.48 0.61
CA GLU A 602 9.34 17.85 1.06
C GLU A 602 8.66 17.89 2.44
N SER A 603 8.35 16.73 3.03
CA SER A 603 7.75 16.63 4.36
C SER A 603 8.33 15.48 5.17
N PRO A 604 8.21 15.52 6.52
CA PRO A 604 8.61 14.42 7.39
C PRO A 604 7.98 13.07 7.04
N LEU A 605 6.68 13.07 6.68
CA LEU A 605 5.99 11.85 6.23
C LEU A 605 6.60 11.32 4.93
N ALA A 606 6.85 12.19 3.94
CA ALA A 606 7.47 11.79 2.69
C ALA A 606 8.87 11.21 2.91
N GLN A 607 9.67 11.86 3.76
CA GLN A 607 11.00 11.39 4.13
C GLN A 607 10.93 10.00 4.77
N GLY A 608 10.08 9.83 5.77
CA GLY A 608 9.91 8.56 6.48
C GLY A 608 9.41 7.43 5.58
N VAL A 609 8.39 7.68 4.76
CA VAL A 609 7.77 6.64 3.94
C VAL A 609 8.67 6.21 2.77
N LEU A 610 9.27 7.16 2.05
CA LEU A 610 10.11 6.86 0.88
C LEU A 610 11.41 6.16 1.27
N TYR A 611 12.10 6.68 2.29
CA TYR A 611 13.37 6.10 2.70
C TYR A 611 13.18 4.76 3.44
N SER A 612 12.10 4.58 4.19
CA SER A 612 11.80 3.25 4.77
C SER A 612 11.54 2.19 3.69
N GLU A 613 10.81 2.53 2.63
CA GLU A 613 10.61 1.61 1.50
C GLU A 613 11.91 1.34 0.73
N TYR A 614 12.77 2.35 0.59
CA TYR A 614 14.09 2.16 -0.01
C TYR A 614 14.95 1.19 0.82
N VAL A 615 14.95 1.34 2.14
CA VAL A 615 15.63 0.43 3.08
C VAL A 615 15.08 -1.00 2.96
N ASP A 616 13.77 -1.18 2.82
CA ASP A 616 13.18 -2.49 2.53
C ASP A 616 13.65 -3.07 1.19
N ALA A 617 13.71 -2.25 0.14
CA ALA A 617 14.19 -2.68 -1.16
C ALA A 617 15.66 -3.13 -1.09
N VAL A 618 16.50 -2.46 -0.29
CA VAL A 618 17.88 -2.91 -0.02
C VAL A 618 17.88 -4.25 0.71
N ALA A 619 17.01 -4.44 1.70
CA ALA A 619 16.91 -5.70 2.44
C ALA A 619 16.53 -6.88 1.52
N GLN A 620 15.55 -6.66 0.65
CA GLN A 620 15.03 -7.63 -0.31
C GLN A 620 16.03 -7.98 -1.41
N GLN A 621 16.79 -7.00 -1.91
CA GLN A 621 17.67 -7.16 -3.06
C GLN A 621 19.12 -7.50 -2.70
N GLN A 622 19.57 -7.12 -1.51
CA GLN A 622 20.93 -7.36 -1.02
C GLN A 622 20.94 -8.18 0.26
N SER A 623 20.63 -7.55 1.39
CA SER A 623 20.56 -8.20 2.71
C SER A 623 20.03 -7.24 3.78
N VAL A 624 19.49 -7.81 4.86
CA VAL A 624 19.10 -7.08 6.07
C VAL A 624 20.26 -6.27 6.66
N HIS A 625 21.49 -6.80 6.61
CA HIS A 625 22.67 -6.12 7.14
C HIS A 625 23.02 -4.86 6.34
N ALA A 626 22.96 -4.94 5.01
CA ALA A 626 23.15 -3.76 4.15
C ALA A 626 22.06 -2.71 4.38
N ALA A 627 20.81 -3.16 4.55
CA ALA A 627 19.69 -2.28 4.85
C ALA A 627 19.85 -1.56 6.20
N ALA A 628 20.38 -2.25 7.22
CA ALA A 628 20.71 -1.65 8.51
C ALA A 628 21.76 -0.54 8.37
N SER A 629 22.85 -0.78 7.63
CA SER A 629 23.86 0.26 7.38
C SER A 629 23.29 1.48 6.63
N VAL A 630 22.37 1.27 5.68
CA VAL A 630 21.69 2.37 4.98
C VAL A 630 20.77 3.13 5.93
N ALA A 631 20.01 2.43 6.77
CA ALA A 631 19.14 3.05 7.76
C ALA A 631 19.94 3.89 8.77
N ASP A 632 21.08 3.39 9.26
CA ASP A 632 21.97 4.15 10.13
C ASP A 632 22.48 5.40 9.42
N ALA A 633 22.98 5.27 8.18
CA ALA A 633 23.47 6.42 7.42
C ALA A 633 22.38 7.49 7.18
N LEU A 634 21.14 7.06 6.96
CA LEU A 634 19.99 7.95 6.83
C LEU A 634 19.66 8.63 8.16
N ALA A 635 19.70 7.91 9.28
CA ALA A 635 19.41 8.46 10.60
C ALA A 635 20.44 9.51 11.05
N HIS A 636 21.71 9.33 10.71
CA HIS A 636 22.79 10.28 11.05
C HIS A 636 22.85 11.51 10.12
N ASN A 637 22.00 11.58 9.09
CA ASN A 637 22.03 12.69 8.15
C ASN A 637 21.44 13.96 8.78
N GLU A 638 22.07 15.11 8.51
CA GLU A 638 21.53 16.41 8.92
C GLU A 638 20.17 16.65 8.27
N GLY A 639 19.16 17.01 9.08
CA GLY A 639 17.78 17.21 8.59
C GLY A 639 16.92 15.93 8.59
N SER A 640 17.34 14.88 9.28
CA SER A 640 16.49 13.71 9.55
C SER A 640 15.32 14.07 10.47
N SER A 641 14.10 13.82 10.01
CA SER A 641 12.89 14.02 10.81
C SER A 641 12.72 12.94 11.89
N CYS A 642 11.98 13.29 12.95
CA CYS A 642 11.52 12.32 13.94
C CYS A 642 10.67 11.22 13.29
N THR A 643 9.86 11.55 12.28
CA THR A 643 9.07 10.54 11.54
C THR A 643 9.96 9.51 10.85
N LEU A 644 11.03 9.95 10.17
CA LEU A 644 12.00 9.05 9.56
C LEU A 644 12.66 8.14 10.61
N ILE A 645 13.22 8.73 11.65
CA ILE A 645 13.96 7.98 12.67
C ILE A 645 13.05 7.01 13.40
N PHE A 646 11.81 7.40 13.71
CA PHE A 646 10.82 6.52 14.31
C PHE A 646 10.51 5.31 13.42
N LEU A 647 10.27 5.52 12.13
CA LEU A 647 9.98 4.44 11.19
C LEU A 647 11.19 3.52 11.00
N LEU A 648 12.39 4.08 10.76
CA LEU A 648 13.62 3.29 10.66
C LEU A 648 13.85 2.49 11.95
N GLN A 649 13.57 3.07 13.12
CA GLN A 649 13.69 2.37 14.38
C GLN A 649 12.76 1.18 14.52
N ARG A 650 11.51 1.33 14.12
CA ARG A 650 10.59 0.21 14.11
C ARG A 650 10.97 -0.86 13.08
N ARG A 651 11.53 -0.46 11.92
CA ARG A 651 12.02 -1.38 10.89
C ARG A 651 13.23 -2.18 11.33
N LEU A 652 14.25 -1.53 11.86
CA LEU A 652 15.45 -2.22 12.35
C LEU A 652 15.13 -3.10 13.55
N ARG A 653 14.21 -2.66 14.44
CA ARG A 653 13.66 -3.54 15.49
C ARG A 653 13.01 -4.78 14.92
N ALA A 654 12.22 -4.67 13.83
CA ALA A 654 11.61 -5.83 13.15
C ALA A 654 12.64 -6.79 12.52
N TRP A 655 13.89 -6.35 12.36
CA TRP A 655 15.02 -7.17 11.95
C TRP A 655 15.95 -7.57 13.10
N GLY A 656 15.68 -7.16 14.34
CA GLY A 656 16.53 -7.45 15.50
C GLY A 656 17.84 -6.67 15.52
N SER A 657 17.97 -5.60 14.72
CA SER A 657 19.14 -4.72 14.71
C SER A 657 18.93 -3.56 15.69
N PRO A 658 19.91 -3.24 16.55
CA PRO A 658 19.86 -2.03 17.36
C PRO A 658 20.00 -0.79 16.46
N LEU A 659 19.49 0.36 16.94
CA LEU A 659 19.88 1.67 16.40
C LEU A 659 20.76 2.44 17.38
N SER A 660 21.55 3.33 16.79
CA SER A 660 22.32 4.41 17.42
C SER A 660 21.46 5.38 18.24
N GLN A 661 22.15 6.21 19.05
CA GLN A 661 21.61 7.22 19.97
C GLN A 661 20.87 8.41 19.30
N ASP A 662 20.62 8.36 17.99
CA ASP A 662 20.16 9.50 17.16
C ASP A 662 18.69 9.91 17.41
N ALA A 663 17.90 9.04 18.04
CA ALA A 663 16.52 9.35 18.42
C ALA A 663 16.43 10.55 19.37
N GLN A 664 17.40 10.69 20.28
CA GLN A 664 17.42 11.80 21.23
C GLN A 664 17.81 13.11 20.55
N ASP A 665 18.78 13.08 19.62
CA ASP A 665 19.21 14.25 18.87
C ASP A 665 18.11 14.81 17.97
N ALA A 666 17.33 13.92 17.33
CA ALA A 666 16.19 14.35 16.53
C ALA A 666 15.06 14.95 17.37
N VAL A 667 14.78 14.39 18.55
CA VAL A 667 13.82 14.97 19.50
C VAL A 667 14.31 16.35 19.97
N LEU A 668 15.60 16.50 20.28
CA LEU A 668 16.17 17.79 20.68
C LEU A 668 16.06 18.83 19.56
N ALA A 669 16.35 18.46 18.31
CA ALA A 669 16.20 19.33 17.16
C ALA A 669 14.73 19.74 16.93
N PHE A 670 13.81 18.79 17.03
CA PHE A 670 12.37 19.04 16.93
C PHE A 670 11.87 19.99 18.03
N CYS A 671 12.28 19.77 19.27
CA CYS A 671 11.98 20.62 20.41
C CYS A 671 12.50 22.05 20.19
N ALA A 672 13.74 22.20 19.71
CA ALA A 672 14.31 23.50 19.39
C ALA A 672 13.56 24.23 18.27
N GLU A 673 13.12 23.52 17.23
CA GLU A 673 12.33 24.10 16.13
C GLU A 673 10.94 24.59 16.59
N ASN A 674 10.35 23.91 17.57
CA ASN A 674 9.02 24.21 18.09
C ASN A 674 9.02 25.07 19.37
N ASP A 675 10.18 25.62 19.77
CA ASP A 675 10.36 26.42 20.99
C ASP A 675 9.92 25.70 22.29
N LEU A 676 10.30 24.42 22.43
CA LEU A 676 9.91 23.56 23.55
C LEU A 676 11.12 22.87 24.17
N THR A 677 11.02 22.46 25.43
CA THR A 677 11.98 21.50 26.02
C THR A 677 11.50 20.05 25.87
N PRO A 678 12.41 19.05 25.94
CA PRO A 678 12.02 17.64 25.91
C PRO A 678 11.10 17.22 27.07
N GLU A 679 11.19 17.88 28.22
CA GLU A 679 10.28 17.65 29.35
C GLU A 679 8.87 18.16 29.05
N GLU A 680 8.75 19.31 28.38
CA GLU A 680 7.46 19.87 27.95
C GLU A 680 6.80 18.99 26.88
N LEU A 681 7.58 18.43 25.97
CA LEU A 681 7.10 17.41 25.03
C LEU A 681 6.58 16.17 25.76
N GLY A 682 7.21 15.80 26.88
CA GLY A 682 6.79 14.69 27.73
C GLY A 682 5.56 14.96 28.61
N ASP A 683 5.07 16.20 28.69
CA ASP A 683 3.95 16.60 29.55
C ASP A 683 2.65 16.79 28.72
N PRO A 684 1.69 15.84 28.81
CA PRO A 684 0.44 15.91 28.06
C PRO A 684 -0.41 17.15 28.34
N SER A 685 -0.28 17.73 29.54
CA SER A 685 -1.04 18.93 29.91
C SER A 685 -0.57 20.15 29.13
N ARG A 686 0.76 20.30 28.98
CA ARG A 686 1.39 21.35 28.17
C ARG A 686 1.10 21.18 26.69
N LEU A 687 1.17 19.95 26.19
CA LEU A 687 0.83 19.64 24.80
C LEU A 687 -0.61 20.05 24.45
N ARG A 688 -1.56 19.86 25.36
CA ARG A 688 -2.95 20.26 25.12
C ARG A 688 -3.11 21.77 24.92
N ASP A 689 -2.33 22.58 25.62
CA ASP A 689 -2.35 24.05 25.44
C ASP A 689 -1.72 24.44 24.09
N ILE A 690 -0.65 23.75 23.69
CA ILE A 690 0.06 24.00 22.42
C ILE A 690 -0.84 23.66 21.21
N PHE A 691 -1.58 22.56 21.27
CA PHE A 691 -2.43 22.10 20.16
C PHE A 691 -3.76 22.87 20.01
N GLN A 692 -4.04 23.83 20.89
CA GLN A 692 -5.17 24.76 20.71
C GLN A 692 -4.88 25.87 19.70
N LEU A 693 -3.60 26.07 19.35
CA LEU A 693 -3.17 27.00 18.30
C LEU A 693 -3.00 26.25 16.97
N PRO A 694 -3.26 26.88 15.81
CA PRO A 694 -3.03 26.25 14.52
C PRO A 694 -1.54 25.87 14.37
N PHE A 695 -1.27 24.63 13.95
CA PHE A 695 0.08 24.09 13.74
C PHE A 695 0.84 24.98 12.76
N SER A 696 1.76 25.79 13.26
CA SER A 696 2.45 26.78 12.44
C SER A 696 3.85 26.35 12.01
N ARG A 697 4.40 25.27 12.59
CA ARG A 697 5.80 24.83 12.34
C ARG A 697 5.92 23.39 11.86
N SER A 698 5.44 22.41 12.64
CA SER A 698 5.56 20.98 12.28
C SER A 698 4.19 20.29 12.09
N PRO A 699 4.07 19.35 11.14
CA PRO A 699 2.83 18.63 10.87
C PRO A 699 2.50 17.60 11.98
N PRO A 700 1.23 17.20 12.18
CA PRO A 700 0.83 16.31 13.27
C PRO A 700 1.56 14.97 13.34
N VAL A 701 1.92 14.38 12.20
CA VAL A 701 2.70 13.12 12.14
C VAL A 701 4.09 13.25 12.78
N GLU A 702 4.70 14.43 12.67
CA GLU A 702 6.01 14.69 13.25
C GLU A 702 5.91 14.84 14.77
N TRP A 703 4.85 15.49 15.26
CA TRP A 703 4.54 15.55 16.70
C TRP A 703 4.33 14.17 17.32
N VAL A 704 3.52 13.32 16.67
CA VAL A 704 3.29 11.94 17.15
C VAL A 704 4.60 11.15 17.20
N SER A 705 5.44 11.30 16.17
CA SER A 705 6.72 10.61 16.08
C SER A 705 7.71 11.10 17.13
N ALA A 706 7.85 12.43 17.30
CA ALA A 706 8.70 13.03 18.32
C ALA A 706 8.28 12.63 19.73
N TYR A 707 6.97 12.65 20.02
CA TYR A 707 6.43 12.20 21.30
C TYR A 707 6.72 10.72 21.54
N ALA A 708 6.50 9.86 20.55
CA ALA A 708 6.79 8.43 20.65
C ALA A 708 8.28 8.16 20.89
N LEU A 709 9.16 8.84 20.17
CA LEU A 709 10.62 8.77 20.38
C LEU A 709 10.97 9.23 21.80
N GLN A 710 10.43 10.35 22.27
CA GLN A 710 10.69 10.87 23.61
C GLN A 710 10.22 9.91 24.72
N VAL A 711 9.04 9.30 24.57
CA VAL A 711 8.56 8.27 25.49
C VAL A 711 9.51 7.07 25.50
N MET A 712 10.02 6.64 24.34
CA MET A 712 10.98 5.53 24.26
C MET A 712 12.34 5.89 24.88
N CYS A 713 12.88 7.09 24.61
CA CYS A 713 14.15 7.56 25.15
C CYS A 713 14.13 7.71 26.68
N THR A 714 13.01 8.15 27.25
CA THR A 714 12.88 8.38 28.70
C THR A 714 12.45 7.16 29.50
N SER A 715 11.95 6.11 28.83
CA SER A 715 11.40 4.95 29.55
C SER A 715 12.45 3.88 29.88
N GLY A 716 13.67 3.92 29.33
CA GLY A 716 14.72 2.94 29.63
C GLY A 716 14.35 1.49 29.29
N ASP A 717 15.33 0.59 29.29
CA ASP A 717 15.14 -0.80 28.84
C ASP A 717 14.31 -1.66 29.81
N GLU A 718 14.10 -1.21 31.05
CA GLU A 718 13.40 -1.96 32.11
C GLU A 718 11.91 -1.62 32.29
N THR A 719 11.35 -0.68 31.52
CA THR A 719 9.93 -0.34 31.68
C THR A 719 9.00 -1.37 31.06
N ALA A 720 8.04 -1.85 31.84
CA ALA A 720 6.98 -2.74 31.35
C ALA A 720 6.18 -2.06 30.21
N ALA A 721 5.87 -2.82 29.15
CA ALA A 721 5.12 -2.34 27.99
C ALA A 721 3.79 -1.64 28.36
N GLU A 722 3.15 -2.05 29.46
CA GLU A 722 1.94 -1.39 29.99
C GLU A 722 2.19 0.07 30.42
N SER A 723 3.35 0.38 31.00
CA SER A 723 3.73 1.74 31.41
C SER A 723 3.98 2.63 30.20
N MET A 724 4.69 2.12 29.20
CA MET A 724 4.87 2.81 27.91
C MET A 724 3.53 3.04 27.21
N TRP A 725 2.64 2.04 27.22
CA TRP A 725 1.28 2.17 26.71
C TRP A 725 0.53 3.30 27.40
N ALA A 726 0.60 3.39 28.74
CA ALA A 726 -0.10 4.42 29.51
C ALA A 726 0.43 5.83 29.22
N LYS A 727 1.75 5.99 29.08
CA LYS A 727 2.36 7.26 28.65
C LYS A 727 1.89 7.65 27.25
N MET A 728 1.93 6.71 26.30
CA MET A 728 1.44 6.95 24.94
C MET A 728 -0.05 7.30 24.92
N ASP A 729 -0.92 6.58 25.65
CA ASP A 729 -2.37 6.81 25.69
C ASP A 729 -2.73 8.22 26.18
N ALA A 730 -1.82 8.88 26.91
CA ALA A 730 -1.99 10.23 27.43
C ALA A 730 -1.84 11.34 26.37
N LEU A 731 -1.33 11.03 25.17
CA LEU A 731 -1.22 12.01 24.08
C LEU A 731 -2.61 12.64 23.78
N PRO A 732 -2.72 13.98 23.71
CA PRO A 732 -3.99 14.66 23.46
C PRO A 732 -4.63 14.21 22.14
N VAL A 733 -5.94 13.94 22.19
CA VAL A 733 -6.70 13.47 21.01
C VAL A 733 -6.86 14.57 19.96
N GLU A 734 -6.81 15.84 20.40
CA GLU A 734 -6.91 17.03 19.59
C GLU A 734 -5.89 16.99 18.44
N LEU A 735 -4.64 16.60 18.72
CA LEU A 735 -3.60 16.40 17.69
C LEU A 735 -4.02 15.38 16.62
N LEU A 736 -4.61 14.26 17.06
CA LEU A 736 -4.95 13.13 16.19
C LEU A 736 -6.14 13.44 15.27
N MET A 737 -7.01 14.38 15.64
CA MET A 737 -8.16 14.77 14.83
C MET A 737 -7.77 15.53 13.56
N HIS A 738 -6.55 16.06 13.48
CA HIS A 738 -6.10 16.86 12.35
C HIS A 738 -5.48 16.05 11.20
N ASP A 739 -5.04 14.82 11.46
CA ASP A 739 -4.34 14.00 10.46
C ASP A 739 -4.60 12.51 10.69
N ALA A 740 -5.25 11.88 9.70
CA ALA A 740 -5.60 10.46 9.74
C ALA A 740 -4.38 9.53 9.75
N VAL A 741 -3.28 9.93 9.11
CA VAL A 741 -2.03 9.16 9.09
C VAL A 741 -1.39 9.23 10.47
N ALA A 742 -1.28 10.42 11.06
CA ALA A 742 -0.76 10.60 12.42
C ALA A 742 -1.58 9.80 13.47
N ALA A 743 -2.91 9.86 13.39
CA ALA A 743 -3.79 9.06 14.23
C ALA A 743 -3.56 7.55 14.05
N THR A 744 -3.37 7.08 12.82
CA THR A 744 -3.12 5.66 12.58
C THR A 744 -1.74 5.23 13.09
N PHE A 745 -0.71 6.07 12.94
CA PHE A 745 0.63 5.86 13.49
C PHE A 745 0.56 5.67 15.01
N PHE A 746 -0.16 6.58 15.67
CA PHE A 746 -0.40 6.52 17.10
C PHE A 746 -1.11 5.24 17.56
N PHE A 747 -2.24 4.88 16.93
CA PHE A 747 -2.98 3.69 17.35
C PHE A 747 -2.24 2.40 17.02
N HIS A 748 -1.49 2.34 15.92
CA HIS A 748 -0.67 1.18 15.61
C HIS A 748 0.37 0.94 16.71
N LEU A 749 1.02 2.00 17.19
CA LEU A 749 1.96 1.92 18.31
C LEU A 749 1.29 1.41 19.59
N LEU A 750 0.10 1.93 19.94
CA LEU A 750 -0.65 1.41 21.10
C LEU A 750 -1.04 -0.07 20.95
N LEU A 751 -1.40 -0.51 19.74
CA LEU A 751 -1.71 -1.91 19.47
C LEU A 751 -0.48 -2.79 19.66
N GLN A 752 0.68 -2.36 19.16
CA GLN A 752 1.95 -3.05 19.39
C GLN A 752 2.27 -3.16 20.88
N LEU A 753 2.21 -2.05 21.62
CA LEU A 753 2.47 -2.04 23.07
C LEU A 753 1.47 -2.91 23.84
N SER A 754 0.21 -2.99 23.43
CA SER A 754 -0.78 -3.88 24.03
C SER A 754 -0.49 -5.37 23.76
N GLY A 755 0.05 -5.68 22.57
CA GLY A 755 0.53 -7.01 22.20
C GLY A 755 1.77 -7.42 23.00
N GLU A 756 2.75 -6.52 23.10
CA GLU A 756 3.95 -6.70 23.93
C GLU A 756 3.61 -6.89 25.41
N ALA A 757 2.62 -6.15 25.93
CA ALA A 757 2.08 -6.34 27.27
C ALA A 757 1.23 -7.62 27.44
N CYS A 758 0.92 -8.32 26.34
CA CYS A 758 0.00 -9.47 26.30
C CYS A 758 -1.37 -9.18 26.97
N SER A 759 -1.85 -7.92 26.88
CA SER A 759 -3.04 -7.47 27.60
C SER A 759 -4.24 -7.29 26.67
N ALA A 760 -5.16 -8.27 26.70
CA ALA A 760 -6.40 -8.23 25.92
C ALA A 760 -7.28 -7.01 26.25
N THR A 761 -7.24 -6.53 27.50
CA THR A 761 -8.00 -5.36 27.95
C THR A 761 -7.45 -4.07 27.33
N LEU A 762 -6.13 -3.88 27.35
CA LEU A 762 -5.50 -2.73 26.70
C LEU A 762 -5.73 -2.79 25.19
N PHE A 763 -5.58 -3.97 24.58
CA PHE A 763 -5.85 -4.18 23.16
C PHE A 763 -7.29 -3.79 22.79
N TYR A 764 -8.30 -4.33 23.47
CA TYR A 764 -9.71 -3.99 23.18
C TYR A 764 -9.99 -2.49 23.37
N ARG A 765 -9.44 -1.87 24.43
CA ARG A 765 -9.56 -0.43 24.66
C ARG A 765 -8.95 0.37 23.50
N THR A 766 -7.75 0.00 23.04
CA THR A 766 -7.09 0.64 21.90
C THR A 766 -7.90 0.48 20.62
N VAL A 767 -8.38 -0.74 20.31
CA VAL A 767 -9.21 -1.01 19.13
C VAL A 767 -10.48 -0.16 19.15
N ARG A 768 -11.21 -0.16 20.27
CA ARG A 768 -12.45 0.60 20.42
C ARG A 768 -12.21 2.10 20.27
N ARG A 769 -11.14 2.65 20.87
CA ARG A 769 -10.77 4.06 20.76
C ARG A 769 -10.38 4.44 19.31
N CYS A 770 -9.58 3.59 18.65
CA CYS A 770 -9.19 3.77 17.25
C CYS A 770 -10.40 3.80 16.33
N LEU A 771 -11.22 2.75 16.36
CA LEU A 771 -12.39 2.63 15.49
C LEU A 771 -13.44 3.71 15.78
N SER A 772 -13.59 4.13 17.04
CA SER A 772 -14.49 5.23 17.40
C SER A 772 -14.01 6.56 16.82
N LEU A 773 -12.72 6.90 16.89
CA LEU A 773 -12.20 8.16 16.36
C LEU A 773 -12.46 8.27 14.84
N PHE A 774 -12.07 7.23 14.09
CA PHE A 774 -12.29 7.20 12.64
C PHE A 774 -13.77 7.02 12.27
N GLY A 775 -14.56 6.36 13.13
CA GLY A 775 -16.01 6.23 13.00
C GLY A 775 -16.70 7.59 13.07
N GLU A 776 -16.34 8.45 14.02
CA GLU A 776 -16.91 9.80 14.13
C GLU A 776 -16.66 10.63 12.86
N VAL A 777 -15.43 10.63 12.34
CA VAL A 777 -15.10 11.33 11.09
C VAL A 777 -15.92 10.80 9.91
N HIS A 778 -16.10 9.48 9.85
CA HIS A 778 -16.90 8.84 8.81
C HIS A 778 -18.38 9.24 8.89
N HIS A 779 -18.99 9.21 10.09
CA HIS A 779 -20.40 9.57 10.30
C HIS A 779 -20.69 11.07 10.22
N LEU A 780 -19.66 11.93 10.31
CA LEU A 780 -19.77 13.35 9.99
C LEU A 780 -19.80 13.61 8.48
N THR A 781 -19.17 12.72 7.71
CA THR A 781 -19.06 12.86 6.24
C THR A 781 -20.22 12.17 5.53
N TRP A 782 -20.66 11.01 6.04
CA TRP A 782 -21.65 10.14 5.43
C TRP A 782 -22.83 9.90 6.37
N SER A 783 -24.05 9.99 5.85
CA SER A 783 -25.26 9.84 6.66
C SER A 783 -25.73 8.39 6.73
N ALA A 784 -26.13 7.96 7.93
CA ALA A 784 -26.76 6.65 8.11
C ALA A 784 -28.15 6.50 7.46
N LEU A 785 -28.72 7.60 6.92
CA LEU A 785 -29.91 7.57 6.05
C LEU A 785 -29.61 7.08 4.62
N GLU A 786 -28.34 6.88 4.27
CA GLU A 786 -27.99 6.34 2.97
C GLU A 786 -28.36 4.85 2.90
N GLY A 787 -29.24 4.47 1.97
CA GLY A 787 -29.75 3.09 1.83
C GLY A 787 -28.67 2.02 1.55
N SER A 788 -27.42 2.45 1.39
CA SER A 788 -26.23 1.64 1.18
C SER A 788 -25.14 1.89 2.23
N ALA A 789 -25.43 2.58 3.35
CA ALA A 789 -24.44 2.96 4.35
C ALA A 789 -23.60 1.77 4.85
N GLY A 790 -24.22 0.60 5.05
CA GLY A 790 -23.50 -0.63 5.42
C GLY A 790 -22.51 -1.16 4.37
N ASN A 791 -22.61 -0.69 3.13
CA ASN A 791 -21.70 -1.01 2.02
C ASN A 791 -20.73 0.15 1.70
N MET A 792 -20.77 1.24 2.46
CA MET A 792 -19.91 2.41 2.29
C MET A 792 -18.65 2.25 3.12
N ILE A 793 -17.73 1.46 2.58
CA ILE A 793 -16.46 1.14 3.25
C ILE A 793 -15.60 2.41 3.30
N GLY A 794 -15.51 3.00 4.48
CA GLY A 794 -14.59 4.09 4.83
C GLY A 794 -13.34 3.60 5.56
N LEU A 795 -12.51 4.56 6.00
CA LEU A 795 -11.29 4.26 6.76
C LEU A 795 -11.52 3.43 8.05
N PRO A 796 -12.54 3.66 8.90
CA PRO A 796 -12.72 2.83 10.11
C PRO A 796 -13.00 1.35 9.77
N HIS A 797 -13.74 1.10 8.68
CA HIS A 797 -14.00 -0.26 8.19
C HIS A 797 -12.70 -0.93 7.73
N TYR A 798 -11.89 -0.22 6.94
CA TYR A 798 -10.58 -0.70 6.50
C TYR A 798 -9.66 -0.99 7.69
N LEU A 799 -9.61 -0.11 8.70
CA LEU A 799 -8.82 -0.30 9.91
C LEU A 799 -9.28 -1.51 10.72
N SER A 800 -10.59 -1.76 10.84
CA SER A 800 -11.10 -2.97 11.51
C SER A 800 -10.53 -4.24 10.89
N LEU A 801 -10.45 -4.29 9.56
CA LEU A 801 -9.86 -5.39 8.81
C LEU A 801 -8.34 -5.46 8.98
N CYS A 802 -7.63 -4.34 8.87
CA CYS A 802 -6.18 -4.31 9.06
C CYS A 802 -5.78 -4.79 10.46
N ILE A 803 -6.42 -4.27 11.52
CA ILE A 803 -6.15 -4.70 12.89
C ILE A 803 -6.40 -6.20 13.04
N TYR A 804 -7.53 -6.69 12.52
CA TYR A 804 -7.89 -8.11 12.54
C TYR A 804 -6.84 -9.01 11.86
N GLN A 805 -6.30 -8.58 10.73
CA GLN A 805 -5.26 -9.30 9.98
C GLN A 805 -3.94 -9.39 10.75
N GLU A 806 -3.56 -8.31 11.46
CA GLU A 806 -2.28 -8.16 12.16
C GLU A 806 -2.21 -8.88 13.52
N VAL A 807 -3.36 -9.24 14.13
CA VAL A 807 -3.40 -9.91 15.45
C VAL A 807 -2.35 -11.01 15.66
N PRO A 808 -2.12 -11.95 14.73
CA PRO A 808 -1.12 -13.00 14.93
C PRO A 808 0.31 -12.45 15.05
N LEU A 809 0.64 -11.37 14.34
CA LEU A 809 1.94 -10.72 14.40
C LEU A 809 2.10 -9.91 15.70
N LEU A 810 1.04 -9.25 16.16
CA LEU A 810 1.04 -8.51 17.43
C LEU A 810 1.20 -9.43 18.65
N LEU A 811 0.62 -10.64 18.59
CA LEU A 811 0.69 -11.63 19.66
C LEU A 811 2.00 -12.42 19.67
N GLY A 812 2.64 -12.59 18.51
CA GLY A 812 3.95 -13.23 18.41
C GLY A 812 3.97 -14.66 19.00
N PRO A 813 4.72 -14.90 20.09
CA PRO A 813 4.76 -16.21 20.75
C PRO A 813 3.39 -16.60 21.38
N GLY A 814 2.55 -15.62 21.69
CA GLY A 814 1.19 -15.79 22.20
C GLY A 814 0.13 -16.05 21.13
N ALA A 815 0.51 -16.36 19.88
CA ALA A 815 -0.42 -16.52 18.75
C ALA A 815 -1.53 -17.57 18.97
N GLY A 816 -1.41 -18.45 19.97
CA GLY A 816 -2.51 -19.31 20.42
C GLY A 816 -3.78 -18.55 20.85
N ALA A 817 -3.65 -17.28 21.28
CA ALA A 817 -4.77 -16.41 21.65
C ALA A 817 -5.40 -15.64 20.48
N THR A 818 -4.93 -15.87 19.24
CA THR A 818 -5.36 -15.13 18.03
C THR A 818 -6.87 -15.12 17.85
N PHE A 819 -7.54 -16.26 18.07
CA PHE A 819 -8.99 -16.36 17.95
C PHE A 819 -9.70 -15.38 18.89
N ALA A 820 -9.35 -15.40 20.18
CA ALA A 820 -9.98 -14.57 21.19
C ALA A 820 -9.76 -13.07 20.89
N TRP A 821 -8.55 -12.69 20.49
CA TRP A 821 -8.24 -11.30 20.15
C TRP A 821 -8.95 -10.84 18.88
N ARG A 822 -9.10 -11.70 17.87
CA ARG A 822 -9.93 -11.41 16.70
C ARG A 822 -11.39 -11.19 17.06
N CYS A 823 -11.95 -11.98 17.98
CA CYS A 823 -13.30 -11.75 18.50
C CYS A 823 -13.45 -10.37 19.15
N LEU A 824 -12.44 -9.88 19.87
CA LEU A 824 -12.44 -8.52 20.44
C LEU A 824 -12.51 -7.44 19.36
N VAL A 825 -11.82 -7.62 18.22
CA VAL A 825 -11.92 -6.70 17.08
C VAL A 825 -13.32 -6.72 16.47
N LEU A 826 -13.88 -7.91 16.26
CA LEU A 826 -15.23 -8.08 15.70
C LEU A 826 -16.29 -7.44 16.61
N GLU A 827 -16.21 -7.67 17.91
CA GLU A 827 -17.11 -7.08 18.90
C GLU A 827 -17.05 -5.55 18.89
N ALA A 828 -15.84 -4.99 18.96
CA ALA A 828 -15.65 -3.54 18.93
C ALA A 828 -16.21 -2.93 17.64
N ALA A 829 -15.84 -3.49 16.48
CA ALA A 829 -16.25 -2.98 15.18
C ALA A 829 -17.77 -3.09 14.94
N ALA A 830 -18.38 -4.21 15.34
CA ALA A 830 -19.83 -4.40 15.24
C ALA A 830 -20.59 -3.41 16.13
N SER A 831 -20.18 -3.24 17.39
CA SER A 831 -20.82 -2.31 18.34
C SER A 831 -20.75 -0.83 17.92
N LEU A 832 -19.79 -0.50 17.04
CA LEU A 832 -19.58 0.84 16.51
C LEU A 832 -20.19 1.03 15.11
N GLY A 833 -20.73 -0.03 14.48
CA GLY A 833 -21.30 0.04 13.14
C GLY A 833 -20.26 0.24 12.02
N VAL A 834 -19.00 -0.15 12.28
CA VAL A 834 -17.88 0.02 11.33
C VAL A 834 -17.19 -1.32 10.98
N LEU A 835 -17.94 -2.42 11.09
CA LEU A 835 -17.44 -3.75 10.75
C LEU A 835 -17.23 -3.89 9.24
N HIS A 836 -16.04 -4.31 8.82
CA HIS A 836 -15.76 -4.54 7.40
C HIS A 836 -16.62 -5.69 6.84
N PRO A 837 -17.20 -5.58 5.63
CA PRO A 837 -18.08 -6.61 5.06
C PRO A 837 -17.46 -8.00 4.88
N LEU A 838 -16.13 -8.10 4.83
CA LEU A 838 -15.40 -9.37 4.73
C LEU A 838 -15.26 -10.12 6.04
N LEU A 839 -15.55 -9.43 7.14
CA LEU A 839 -15.60 -10.03 8.47
C LEU A 839 -17.02 -10.51 8.80
N VAL A 840 -17.90 -10.54 7.79
CA VAL A 840 -19.29 -10.96 7.88
C VAL A 840 -19.53 -12.12 6.91
N THR A 841 -20.36 -13.07 7.32
CA THR A 841 -20.83 -14.20 6.52
C THR A 841 -22.33 -14.34 6.61
N ASP A 842 -22.96 -14.80 5.53
CA ASP A 842 -24.41 -14.99 5.45
C ASP A 842 -24.94 -16.18 6.24
#